data_AF-A0A1H7UKZ9-F1
#
_entry.id   AF-A0A1H7UKZ9-F1
#
_cell.length_a   1.000
_cell.length_b   1.000
_cell.length_c   1.000
_cell.angle_alpha   90.00
_cell.angle_beta   90.00
_cell.angle_gamma   90.00
#
_symmetry.space_group_name_H-M   'P 1'
#
loop_
_entity.id
_entity.type
_entity.pdbx_description
1 polymer ?
#
loop_
_entity_poly.entity_id
_entity_poly.type
_entity_poly.pdbx_seq_one_letter_code
_entity_poly.pdbx_strand_id
1 'polypeptide(L)'
;MKTLIKRLTVPFLCLFLTNFIISCQNDNNELDPENPEQIEFEESKIISFDEVEEMTQNIIDGELLEPVNEDGAFGSSKDSRLDISRERRVYDFSATVNSGSGAGTDITGKLRLNFTLYHASFTIVRGNLVLPDGTKARTRGAIISDGIVYLIINPPGRNLIFGIGRVDENGDLQGHFRIFGNGIGLGDWNAELVKTIFPDKTVVDLIVEDERFTSLVGALQATDLVAPLSGEGPFTVFAPTDEAFAALDEVPELEVLKQVLLYHVASGRFNTPRLLREEMIETLQGEDIKVSLDENNEIVINDMVKLLSANIGGSNGVIQIIDAVLIPPSFQPLPSIVEIAVATPELSTLVGALQAADLVETLSGEGPFTVFAPTNDAFAALDAIPSGDALTEVLLYHVAAGKFTAEDLIAGQTVTTVQGDEVTVEMIDGEVLLNGSIKVLIADIEASNGIVHVIDGVLLPPADLQSIVEIAVATPELSTLVGALQAADLVETLNGEGPFTVFAPTNDAFAALDAIPGGDALKEVLLYHVAVGKFTAEDLIAGQTVTTVQGDEVTVEMIDGEVLLNGSIKVLLADIEASNGIVHVIDGVLLPPADLQSIVEIAVGTPELSTLVGALQAADLVETLNGEGPFTVFAPTNDAFAALDAIPGGNALTEVLLYHVASGKFTADDLLAGQTVTTVQGDEITIEMIDGQVFINEIIRVDIANIEASNGIIHVINGVLIPPSL
;
A
#
# COMPACT_ATOMS: atom_id res chain seq x y z
N MET A 1 -38.38 3.17 -32.03
CA MET A 1 -39.30 3.29 -30.88
C MET A 1 -39.00 4.50 -29.99
N LYS A 2 -37.73 4.80 -29.65
CA LYS A 2 -37.33 6.06 -28.97
C LYS A 2 -37.68 7.35 -29.74
N THR A 3 -37.66 7.33 -31.08
CA THR A 3 -38.08 8.47 -31.92
C THR A 3 -39.60 8.63 -32.05
N LEU A 4 -40.36 7.59 -31.72
CA LEU A 4 -41.83 7.60 -31.78
C LEU A 4 -42.44 7.96 -30.41
N ILE A 5 -41.76 7.59 -29.31
CA ILE A 5 -42.10 8.00 -27.94
C ILE A 5 -41.85 9.51 -27.73
N LYS A 6 -40.83 10.10 -28.37
CA LYS A 6 -40.62 11.57 -28.39
C LYS A 6 -41.66 12.36 -29.20
N ARG A 7 -42.45 11.72 -30.07
CA ARG A 7 -43.43 12.40 -30.95
C ARG A 7 -44.88 12.26 -30.49
N LEU A 8 -45.17 11.48 -29.44
CA LEU A 8 -46.55 11.20 -29.00
C LEU A 8 -46.93 11.71 -27.62
N THR A 9 -46.01 12.25 -26.81
CA THR A 9 -46.32 12.84 -25.49
C THR A 9 -46.63 14.35 -25.55
N VAL A 10 -46.32 15.02 -26.65
CA VAL A 10 -46.49 16.48 -26.81
C VAL A 10 -47.94 16.91 -27.12
N PRO A 11 -48.70 16.29 -28.05
CA PRO A 11 -49.98 16.85 -28.48
C PRO A 11 -51.15 16.61 -27.50
N PHE A 12 -50.97 15.77 -26.49
CA PHE A 12 -52.00 15.52 -25.46
C PHE A 12 -51.87 16.47 -24.25
N LEU A 13 -50.70 17.09 -24.08
CA LEU A 13 -50.46 18.13 -23.07
C LEU A 13 -51.02 19.49 -23.52
N CYS A 14 -51.01 19.75 -24.84
CA CYS A 14 -51.48 20.99 -25.47
C CYS A 14 -52.98 21.31 -25.32
N LEU A 15 -53.84 20.39 -24.86
CA LEU A 15 -55.29 20.64 -24.81
C LEU A 15 -55.78 21.21 -23.46
N PHE A 16 -54.95 21.25 -22.41
CA PHE A 16 -55.43 21.52 -21.05
C PHE A 16 -55.21 22.96 -20.53
N LEU A 17 -54.50 23.82 -21.25
CA LEU A 17 -54.11 25.16 -20.75
C LEU A 17 -54.56 26.33 -21.64
N THR A 18 -55.75 26.23 -22.25
CA THR A 18 -56.43 27.41 -22.83
C THR A 18 -57.15 28.27 -21.78
N ASN A 19 -57.04 27.95 -20.49
CA ASN A 19 -57.59 28.74 -19.40
C ASN A 19 -56.51 29.03 -18.37
N PHE A 20 -56.39 30.30 -17.95
CA PHE A 20 -55.51 30.86 -16.91
C PHE A 20 -54.25 31.61 -17.37
N ILE A 21 -54.45 32.56 -18.30
CA ILE A 21 -53.73 33.85 -18.25
C ILE A 21 -54.72 34.88 -17.73
N ILE A 22 -54.48 35.47 -16.55
CA ILE A 22 -54.87 36.85 -16.11
C ILE A 22 -54.32 37.06 -14.69
N SER A 23 -53.43 38.05 -14.53
CA SER A 23 -53.49 39.12 -13.51
C SER A 23 -52.09 39.59 -13.12
N CYS A 24 -51.57 40.57 -13.84
CA CYS A 24 -50.49 41.45 -13.36
C CYS A 24 -50.73 42.88 -13.90
N GLN A 25 -52.00 43.29 -13.97
CA GLN A 25 -52.38 44.60 -14.51
C GLN A 25 -52.87 45.60 -13.45
N ASN A 26 -52.97 45.19 -12.19
CA ASN A 26 -53.29 46.12 -11.11
C ASN A 26 -52.10 46.17 -10.15
N ASP A 27 -51.28 47.20 -10.30
CA ASP A 27 -50.70 47.91 -9.16
C ASP A 27 -50.32 49.32 -9.62
N ASN A 28 -51.06 50.30 -9.08
CA ASN A 28 -50.82 51.73 -9.25
C ASN A 28 -49.66 52.15 -8.35
N ASN A 29 -48.43 51.80 -8.74
CA ASN A 29 -47.23 52.47 -8.20
C ASN A 29 -46.67 53.38 -9.28
N GLU A 30 -47.16 54.63 -9.29
CA GLU A 30 -46.47 55.74 -9.95
C GLU A 30 -45.03 55.77 -9.42
N LEU A 31 -44.08 55.90 -10.33
CA LEU A 31 -42.67 56.10 -10.00
C LEU A 31 -42.56 57.37 -9.15
N ASP A 32 -42.11 57.26 -7.90
CA ASP A 32 -41.61 58.43 -7.17
C ASP A 32 -40.30 58.87 -7.87
N PRO A 33 -40.27 60.05 -8.51
CA PRO A 33 -39.08 60.52 -9.21
C PRO A 33 -37.94 60.92 -8.26
N GLU A 34 -38.20 61.10 -6.97
CA GLU A 34 -37.18 61.47 -5.97
C GLU A 34 -36.57 60.26 -5.25
N ASN A 35 -37.24 59.11 -5.23
CA ASN A 35 -36.70 57.90 -4.62
C ASN A 35 -37.07 56.60 -5.36
N PRO A 36 -36.41 56.28 -6.48
CA PRO A 36 -36.71 55.10 -7.29
C PRO A 36 -36.35 53.76 -6.62
N GLU A 37 -35.86 53.77 -5.36
CA GLU A 37 -35.39 52.58 -4.64
C GLU A 37 -36.39 51.99 -3.63
N GLN A 38 -37.46 52.71 -3.27
CA GLN A 38 -38.51 52.19 -2.38
C GLN A 38 -39.70 51.68 -3.18
N ILE A 39 -39.79 50.36 -3.36
CA ILE A 39 -41.04 49.73 -3.79
C ILE A 39 -41.20 48.42 -3.01
N GLU A 40 -42.23 48.34 -2.16
CA GLU A 40 -42.68 47.09 -1.52
C GLU A 40 -43.47 46.24 -2.54
N PHE A 41 -43.30 44.91 -2.53
CA PHE A 41 -43.92 44.02 -3.49
C PHE A 41 -44.36 42.69 -2.87
N GLU A 42 -45.61 42.26 -3.13
CA GLU A 42 -46.14 40.93 -2.79
C GLU A 42 -45.78 39.86 -3.86
N GLU A 43 -45.77 38.59 -3.44
CA GLU A 43 -45.30 37.42 -4.19
C GLU A 43 -46.15 37.11 -5.45
N SER A 44 -45.47 36.85 -6.57
CA SER A 44 -46.09 36.35 -7.81
C SER A 44 -46.14 34.82 -7.83
N LYS A 45 -47.27 34.25 -8.23
CA LYS A 45 -47.54 32.80 -8.35
C LYS A 45 -46.67 32.12 -9.44
N ILE A 46 -46.32 30.85 -9.17
CA ILE A 46 -45.35 29.96 -9.86
C ILE A 46 -45.78 29.60 -11.30
N ILE A 47 -44.82 29.54 -12.24
CA ILE A 47 -44.91 28.99 -13.62
C ILE A 47 -44.15 27.65 -13.65
N SER A 48 -44.57 26.66 -14.44
CA SER A 48 -43.92 25.33 -14.50
C SER A 48 -42.96 25.16 -15.69
N PHE A 49 -42.03 24.19 -15.60
CA PHE A 49 -40.92 24.01 -16.56
C PHE A 49 -41.41 23.56 -17.94
N ASP A 50 -42.47 22.77 -17.97
CA ASP A 50 -43.12 22.29 -19.20
C ASP A 50 -43.75 23.44 -20.03
N GLU A 51 -44.10 24.58 -19.42
CA GLU A 51 -44.64 25.78 -20.10
C GLU A 51 -43.57 26.64 -20.80
N VAL A 52 -42.30 26.45 -20.45
CA VAL A 52 -41.17 27.23 -21.01
C VAL A 52 -40.63 26.55 -22.26
N GLU A 53 -40.70 25.22 -22.29
CA GLU A 53 -40.34 24.38 -23.42
C GLU A 53 -41.37 24.44 -24.58
N GLU A 54 -42.65 24.72 -24.29
CA GLU A 54 -43.66 24.94 -25.34
C GLU A 54 -43.53 26.34 -25.99
N MET A 55 -43.01 27.35 -25.27
CA MET A 55 -42.77 28.70 -25.81
C MET A 55 -41.63 28.76 -26.84
N THR A 56 -40.64 27.87 -26.74
CA THR A 56 -39.52 27.77 -27.68
C THR A 56 -39.84 26.98 -28.94
N GLN A 57 -40.86 26.11 -28.94
CA GLN A 57 -41.19 25.28 -30.12
C GLN A 57 -41.80 26.04 -31.31
N ASN A 58 -42.38 27.23 -31.13
CA ASN A 58 -42.79 28.07 -32.26
C ASN A 58 -41.68 28.99 -32.80
N ILE A 59 -40.45 28.88 -32.28
CA ILE A 59 -39.31 29.74 -32.65
C ILE A 59 -38.26 28.97 -33.50
N ILE A 60 -38.31 27.63 -33.53
CA ILE A 60 -37.39 26.75 -34.29
C ILE A 60 -37.93 26.47 -35.70
N ASP A 61 -38.21 27.50 -36.49
CA ASP A 61 -38.26 27.42 -37.96
C ASP A 61 -37.30 28.44 -38.62
N GLY A 62 -36.44 29.07 -37.81
CA GLY A 62 -35.25 29.77 -38.25
C GLY A 62 -34.19 29.62 -37.16
N GLU A 63 -33.14 28.85 -37.45
CA GLU A 63 -32.03 28.47 -36.56
C GLU A 63 -31.70 29.57 -35.53
N LEU A 64 -32.16 29.40 -34.29
CA LEU A 64 -31.42 29.92 -33.14
C LEU A 64 -30.27 28.95 -32.95
N LEU A 65 -29.16 29.21 -33.64
CA LEU A 65 -27.91 28.52 -33.41
C LEU A 65 -27.59 28.67 -31.92
N GLU A 66 -27.38 27.55 -31.24
CA GLU A 66 -26.59 27.57 -30.01
C GLU A 66 -25.25 28.24 -30.35
N PRO A 67 -24.72 29.15 -29.51
CA PRO A 67 -23.49 29.86 -29.82
C PRO A 67 -22.35 28.86 -30.08
N VAL A 68 -21.73 28.93 -31.25
CA VAL A 68 -20.54 28.17 -31.62
C VAL A 68 -19.36 29.14 -31.68
N ASN A 69 -18.30 28.90 -30.89
CA ASN A 69 -17.03 29.61 -31.01
C ASN A 69 -16.14 28.96 -32.09
N GLU A 70 -15.27 29.76 -32.73
CA GLU A 70 -14.41 29.36 -33.86
C GLU A 70 -13.37 28.26 -33.56
N ASP A 71 -13.16 27.87 -32.30
CA ASP A 71 -12.13 26.89 -31.93
C ASP A 71 -12.64 25.49 -31.54
N GLY A 72 -13.94 25.19 -31.71
CA GLY A 72 -14.44 23.80 -31.64
C GLY A 72 -14.24 23.08 -30.30
N ALA A 73 -13.86 23.79 -29.23
CA ALA A 73 -13.71 23.26 -27.88
C ALA A 73 -14.47 24.16 -26.90
N PHE A 74 -15.77 23.91 -26.74
CA PHE A 74 -16.37 24.11 -25.42
C PHE A 74 -15.98 22.88 -24.60
N GLY A 75 -15.14 23.08 -23.58
CA GLY A 75 -14.90 22.05 -22.56
C GLY A 75 -16.25 21.53 -22.07
N SER A 76 -16.35 20.21 -21.85
CA SER A 76 -17.58 19.56 -21.40
C SER A 76 -18.18 20.30 -20.21
N SER A 77 -19.21 21.11 -20.44
CA SER A 77 -19.81 22.00 -19.45
C SER A 77 -20.72 21.24 -18.48
N LYS A 78 -20.19 20.18 -17.85
CA LYS A 78 -20.71 19.69 -16.57
C LYS A 78 -20.30 20.63 -15.42
N ASP A 79 -19.28 21.46 -15.62
CA ASP A 79 -18.68 22.35 -14.60
C ASP A 79 -19.29 23.76 -14.52
N SER A 80 -20.11 24.21 -15.48
CA SER A 80 -20.74 25.54 -15.46
C SER A 80 -22.13 25.56 -14.83
N ARG A 81 -22.36 24.76 -13.78
CA ARG A 81 -23.56 24.89 -12.94
C ARG A 81 -23.41 26.15 -12.11
N LEU A 82 -24.23 27.16 -12.40
CA LEU A 82 -24.18 28.43 -11.68
C LEU A 82 -24.35 28.22 -10.18
N ASP A 83 -23.52 28.94 -9.42
CA ASP A 83 -23.65 29.12 -7.99
C ASP A 83 -24.88 29.99 -7.71
N ILE A 84 -26.02 29.37 -7.39
CA ILE A 84 -27.28 30.07 -7.10
C ILE A 84 -27.74 29.75 -5.69
N SER A 85 -27.07 30.42 -4.76
CA SER A 85 -27.54 30.61 -3.39
C SER A 85 -28.59 31.74 -3.37
N ARG A 86 -29.20 32.09 -2.23
CA ARG A 86 -30.15 33.24 -2.08
C ARG A 86 -29.43 34.60 -2.25
N GLU A 87 -28.60 34.74 -3.28
CA GLU A 87 -27.82 35.89 -3.62
C GLU A 87 -28.56 36.80 -4.59
N ARG A 88 -28.35 38.10 -4.42
CA ARG A 88 -28.73 39.12 -5.37
C ARG A 88 -27.50 39.50 -6.19
N ARG A 89 -27.57 39.33 -7.51
CA ARG A 89 -26.52 39.80 -8.42
C ARG A 89 -26.98 40.98 -9.23
N VAL A 90 -26.07 41.91 -9.46
CA VAL A 90 -26.29 43.11 -10.26
C VAL A 90 -25.41 43.01 -11.48
N TYR A 91 -26.02 43.16 -12.65
CA TYR A 91 -25.36 43.10 -13.93
C TYR A 91 -25.58 44.39 -14.71
N ASP A 92 -24.53 44.86 -15.39
CA ASP A 92 -24.64 45.90 -16.40
C ASP A 92 -24.77 45.20 -17.76
N PHE A 93 -25.93 45.41 -18.40
CA PHE A 93 -26.32 44.73 -19.62
C PHE A 93 -26.03 45.61 -20.83
N SER A 94 -25.43 45.00 -21.84
CA SER A 94 -25.21 45.57 -23.17
C SER A 94 -25.67 44.58 -24.23
N ALA A 95 -26.24 45.09 -25.30
CA ALA A 95 -26.70 44.27 -26.41
C ALA A 95 -26.65 45.05 -27.70
N THR A 96 -26.33 44.38 -28.81
CA THR A 96 -26.24 45.00 -30.12
C THR A 96 -27.13 44.26 -31.10
N VAL A 97 -27.97 45.00 -31.83
CA VAL A 97 -28.82 44.42 -32.87
C VAL A 97 -27.99 44.25 -34.14
N ASN A 98 -27.75 43.01 -34.55
CA ASN A 98 -26.89 42.69 -35.69
C ASN A 98 -27.64 42.64 -37.02
N SER A 99 -28.93 42.29 -37.01
CA SER A 99 -29.75 42.25 -38.23
C SER A 99 -31.22 42.56 -37.97
N GLY A 100 -31.91 43.05 -39.00
CA GLY A 100 -33.33 43.42 -38.92
C GLY A 100 -33.59 44.91 -38.67
N SER A 101 -34.79 45.23 -38.17
CA SER A 101 -35.17 46.62 -37.88
C SER A 101 -34.35 47.16 -36.70
N GLY A 102 -33.47 48.14 -36.95
CA GLY A 102 -32.57 48.70 -35.94
C GLY A 102 -31.15 48.12 -35.93
N ALA A 103 -30.74 47.42 -37.00
CA ALA A 103 -29.37 46.91 -37.13
C ALA A 103 -28.30 47.99 -36.91
N GLY A 104 -27.27 47.66 -36.13
CA GLY A 104 -26.20 48.56 -35.71
C GLY A 104 -26.56 49.47 -34.53
N THR A 105 -27.70 49.24 -33.86
CA THR A 105 -28.08 50.02 -32.68
C THR A 105 -27.75 49.27 -31.39
N ASP A 106 -27.13 50.00 -30.46
CA ASP A 106 -26.80 49.48 -29.13
C ASP A 106 -27.97 49.67 -28.15
N ILE A 107 -28.14 48.66 -27.31
CA ILE A 107 -29.10 48.57 -26.23
C ILE A 107 -28.28 48.45 -24.95
N THR A 108 -28.54 49.32 -23.98
CA THR A 108 -27.84 49.28 -22.69
C THR A 108 -28.84 49.38 -21.56
N GLY A 109 -28.53 48.74 -20.43
CA GLY A 109 -29.44 48.70 -19.30
C GLY A 109 -28.79 48.14 -18.06
N LYS A 110 -29.50 48.26 -16.93
CA LYS A 110 -29.09 47.63 -15.67
C LYS A 110 -30.05 46.51 -15.33
N LEU A 111 -29.51 45.30 -15.20
CA LEU A 111 -30.26 44.12 -14.81
C LEU A 111 -29.94 43.78 -13.35
N ARG A 112 -30.97 43.65 -12.52
CA ARG A 112 -30.85 43.13 -11.16
C ARG A 112 -31.48 41.74 -11.16
N LEU A 113 -30.67 40.72 -10.89
CA LEU A 113 -31.10 39.33 -10.81
C LEU A 113 -31.14 38.95 -9.33
N ASN A 114 -32.33 38.60 -8.84
CA ASN A 114 -32.48 38.03 -7.51
C ASN A 114 -32.66 36.53 -7.68
N PHE A 115 -31.73 35.76 -7.15
CA PHE A 115 -31.82 34.31 -7.17
C PHE A 115 -32.49 33.82 -5.89
N THR A 116 -33.48 32.96 -6.04
CA THR A 116 -34.12 32.29 -4.91
C THR A 116 -34.38 30.88 -5.36
N LEU A 117 -33.59 29.94 -4.86
CA LEU A 117 -33.72 28.54 -5.24
C LEU A 117 -34.91 27.92 -4.51
N TYR A 118 -35.92 27.49 -5.26
CA TYR A 118 -36.93 26.54 -4.80
C TYR A 118 -36.93 25.37 -5.79
N HIS A 119 -36.60 24.15 -5.32
CA HIS A 119 -36.75 22.88 -6.06
C HIS A 119 -36.41 22.97 -7.55
N ALA A 120 -35.14 23.22 -7.86
CA ALA A 120 -34.55 23.15 -9.20
C ALA A 120 -35.23 23.96 -10.32
N SER A 121 -36.07 24.97 -10.05
CA SER A 121 -36.59 25.83 -11.13
C SER A 121 -37.02 27.23 -10.65
N PHE A 122 -36.63 28.23 -11.44
CA PHE A 122 -37.11 29.63 -11.52
C PHE A 122 -36.36 30.72 -10.73
N THR A 123 -35.98 31.79 -11.47
CA THR A 123 -35.33 33.01 -10.97
C THR A 123 -36.12 34.22 -11.44
N ILE A 124 -36.71 35.03 -10.55
CA ILE A 124 -37.44 36.21 -11.00
C ILE A 124 -36.49 37.38 -11.26
N VAL A 125 -36.43 37.83 -12.51
CA VAL A 125 -35.64 39.02 -12.91
C VAL A 125 -36.46 40.28 -12.88
N ARG A 126 -35.90 41.36 -12.34
CA ARG A 126 -36.50 42.71 -12.36
C ARG A 126 -35.42 43.74 -12.73
N GLY A 127 -35.61 44.46 -13.83
CA GLY A 127 -34.58 45.40 -14.32
C GLY A 127 -35.17 46.58 -15.09
N ASN A 128 -34.30 47.52 -15.48
CA ASN A 128 -34.66 48.63 -16.36
C ASN A 128 -33.73 48.61 -17.58
N LEU A 129 -34.29 48.48 -18.76
CA LEU A 129 -33.56 48.46 -20.02
C LEU A 129 -33.89 49.71 -20.84
N VAL A 130 -32.87 50.35 -21.43
CA VAL A 130 -33.07 51.51 -22.31
C VAL A 130 -33.08 51.01 -23.74
N LEU A 131 -34.21 51.17 -24.41
CA LEU A 131 -34.37 50.79 -25.81
C LEU A 131 -33.67 51.81 -26.74
N PRO A 132 -33.38 51.43 -28.00
CA PRO A 132 -32.73 52.27 -29.02
C PRO A 132 -33.29 53.69 -29.19
N ASP A 133 -34.57 53.88 -28.92
CA ASP A 133 -35.28 55.15 -29.04
C ASP A 133 -35.27 55.99 -27.75
N GLY A 134 -34.49 55.58 -26.74
CA GLY A 134 -34.39 56.23 -25.43
C GLY A 134 -35.50 55.85 -24.45
N THR A 135 -36.43 54.97 -24.84
CA THR A 135 -37.54 54.53 -23.98
C THR A 135 -37.03 53.55 -22.91
N LYS A 136 -37.35 53.81 -21.63
CA LYS A 136 -37.06 52.88 -20.52
C LYS A 136 -38.15 51.81 -20.44
N ALA A 137 -37.77 50.55 -20.60
CA ALA A 137 -38.64 49.39 -20.43
C ALA A 137 -38.37 48.71 -19.07
N ARG A 138 -39.45 48.36 -18.35
CA ARG A 138 -39.35 47.48 -17.18
C ARG A 138 -39.12 46.05 -17.67
N THR A 139 -38.05 45.42 -17.21
CA THR A 139 -37.68 44.03 -17.53
C THR A 139 -38.27 43.09 -16.50
N ARG A 140 -38.95 42.03 -16.94
CA ARG A 140 -39.54 40.99 -16.08
C ARG A 140 -39.37 39.60 -16.71
N GLY A 141 -38.52 38.76 -16.12
CA GLY A 141 -38.44 37.32 -16.38
C GLY A 141 -37.03 36.77 -16.60
N ALA A 142 -36.66 35.73 -15.85
CA ALA A 142 -35.71 34.73 -16.31
C ALA A 142 -35.97 33.34 -15.73
N ILE A 143 -35.33 32.33 -16.30
CA ILE A 143 -35.34 30.96 -15.78
C ILE A 143 -33.92 30.46 -15.94
N ILE A 144 -33.35 29.94 -14.85
CA ILE A 144 -32.05 29.29 -14.89
C ILE A 144 -32.28 27.80 -14.72
N SER A 145 -31.88 27.05 -15.74
CA SER A 145 -31.78 25.60 -15.71
C SER A 145 -30.45 25.22 -16.32
N ASP A 146 -29.69 24.38 -15.63
CA ASP A 146 -28.49 23.74 -16.20
C ASP A 146 -27.47 24.71 -16.81
N GLY A 147 -27.30 25.89 -16.21
CA GLY A 147 -26.36 26.92 -16.68
C GLY A 147 -26.83 27.75 -17.88
N ILE A 148 -28.07 27.56 -18.33
CA ILE A 148 -28.71 28.36 -19.39
C ILE A 148 -29.63 29.40 -18.75
N VAL A 149 -29.51 30.65 -19.20
CA VAL A 149 -30.34 31.78 -18.80
C VAL A 149 -31.31 32.10 -19.93
N TYR A 150 -32.61 31.96 -19.65
CA TYR A 150 -33.67 32.47 -20.53
C TYR A 150 -34.09 33.85 -20.05
N LEU A 151 -34.12 34.85 -20.92
CA LEU A 151 -34.50 36.23 -20.61
C LEU A 151 -35.77 36.61 -21.39
N ILE A 152 -36.81 37.03 -20.69
CA ILE A 152 -38.07 37.48 -21.31
C ILE A 152 -38.31 38.93 -20.92
N ILE A 153 -38.58 39.81 -21.89
CA ILE A 153 -38.79 41.24 -21.65
C ILE A 153 -40.08 41.68 -22.36
N ASN A 154 -41.01 42.25 -21.60
CA ASN A 154 -42.26 42.79 -22.14
C ASN A 154 -42.33 44.33 -21.94
N PRO A 155 -41.81 45.14 -22.88
CA PRO A 155 -41.85 46.59 -22.80
C PRO A 155 -43.29 47.16 -22.94
N PRO A 156 -43.67 48.20 -22.19
CA PRO A 156 -45.01 48.81 -22.30
C PRO A 156 -45.29 49.32 -23.72
N GLY A 157 -46.40 48.90 -24.33
CA GLY A 157 -46.83 49.37 -25.65
C GLY A 157 -46.00 48.84 -26.84
N ARG A 158 -45.17 47.81 -26.62
CA ARG A 158 -44.35 47.15 -27.66
C ARG A 158 -44.44 45.62 -27.55
N ASN A 159 -43.86 44.94 -28.55
CA ASN A 159 -43.80 43.49 -28.66
C ASN A 159 -42.64 42.91 -27.81
N LEU A 160 -42.74 41.62 -27.49
CA LEU A 160 -41.86 40.85 -26.59
C LEU A 160 -40.39 40.80 -27.07
N ILE A 161 -39.43 40.70 -26.14
CA ILE A 161 -38.02 40.35 -26.41
C ILE A 161 -37.73 39.02 -25.73
N PHE A 162 -37.11 38.08 -26.45
CA PHE A 162 -36.70 36.79 -25.93
C PHE A 162 -35.19 36.60 -26.13
N GLY A 163 -34.45 36.33 -25.07
CA GLY A 163 -33.02 36.06 -25.08
C GLY A 163 -32.69 34.70 -24.47
N ILE A 164 -31.67 34.05 -25.01
CA ILE A 164 -31.06 32.85 -24.43
C ILE A 164 -29.57 33.11 -24.28
N GLY A 165 -28.99 32.74 -23.15
CA GLY A 165 -27.57 32.91 -22.89
C GLY A 165 -27.03 31.88 -21.92
N ARG A 166 -25.71 31.89 -21.76
CA ARG A 166 -24.95 31.06 -20.83
C ARG A 166 -23.98 31.93 -20.06
N VAL A 167 -23.53 31.40 -18.94
CA VAL A 167 -22.58 32.09 -18.08
C VAL A 167 -21.18 31.65 -18.43
N ASP A 168 -20.27 32.59 -18.53
CA ASP A 168 -18.86 32.31 -18.75
C ASP A 168 -18.10 32.02 -17.44
N GLU A 169 -16.80 31.80 -17.54
CA GLU A 169 -15.91 31.50 -16.42
C GLU A 169 -15.78 32.65 -15.41
N ASN A 170 -16.08 33.89 -15.83
CA ASN A 170 -16.01 35.08 -14.99
C ASN A 170 -17.33 35.38 -14.27
N GLY A 171 -18.40 34.62 -14.57
CA GLY A 171 -19.73 34.84 -14.01
C GLY A 171 -20.59 35.83 -14.83
N ASP A 172 -20.10 36.25 -16.00
CA ASP A 172 -20.78 37.14 -16.94
C ASP A 172 -21.74 36.36 -17.83
N LEU A 173 -22.85 36.98 -18.20
CA LEU A 173 -23.90 36.35 -19.00
C LEU A 173 -23.76 36.77 -20.46
N GLN A 174 -23.67 35.82 -21.38
CA GLN A 174 -23.63 36.14 -22.81
C GLN A 174 -24.58 35.27 -23.61
N GLY A 175 -25.14 35.82 -24.69
CA GLY A 175 -26.03 35.04 -25.54
C GLY A 175 -26.66 35.82 -26.68
N HIS A 176 -27.70 35.24 -27.26
CA HIS A 176 -28.44 35.78 -28.40
C HIS A 176 -29.84 36.20 -27.98
N PHE A 177 -30.38 37.23 -28.60
CA PHE A 177 -31.76 37.66 -28.38
C PHE A 177 -32.49 38.01 -29.67
N ARG A 178 -33.82 37.95 -29.58
CA ARG A 178 -34.75 38.27 -30.66
C ARG A 178 -35.79 39.27 -30.18
N ILE A 179 -35.96 40.34 -30.93
CA ILE A 179 -37.01 41.36 -30.72
C ILE A 179 -38.15 41.09 -31.69
N PHE A 180 -39.36 40.92 -31.15
CA PHE A 180 -40.58 40.86 -31.95
C PHE A 180 -41.10 42.31 -32.15
N GLY A 181 -41.68 42.67 -33.30
CA GLY A 181 -41.95 44.08 -33.67
C GLY A 181 -42.54 44.28 -35.08
N ASN A 182 -42.55 45.53 -35.60
CA ASN A 182 -42.85 45.87 -37.02
C ASN A 182 -41.75 45.40 -38.01
N GLY A 183 -40.90 44.49 -37.55
CA GLY A 183 -39.79 43.80 -38.20
C GLY A 183 -39.16 42.86 -37.16
N ILE A 184 -38.45 41.82 -37.61
CA ILE A 184 -37.72 40.90 -36.73
C ILE A 184 -36.30 41.43 -36.57
N GLY A 185 -35.86 41.67 -35.33
CA GLY A 185 -34.47 42.03 -35.02
C GLY A 185 -33.76 40.89 -34.29
N LEU A 186 -32.53 40.57 -34.71
CA LEU A 186 -31.66 39.56 -34.08
C LEU A 186 -30.38 40.24 -33.61
N GLY A 187 -29.87 39.86 -32.45
CA GLY A 187 -28.66 40.44 -31.88
C GLY A 187 -28.03 39.60 -30.78
N ASP A 188 -26.87 40.06 -30.32
CA ASP A 188 -26.09 39.45 -29.25
C ASP A 188 -26.16 40.33 -28.01
N TRP A 189 -26.16 39.72 -26.83
CA TRP A 189 -26.14 40.41 -25.56
C TRP A 189 -25.07 39.87 -24.64
N ASN A 190 -24.55 40.77 -23.81
CA ASN A 190 -23.66 40.50 -22.71
C ASN A 190 -24.20 41.18 -21.44
N ALA A 191 -23.99 40.59 -20.28
CA ALA A 191 -24.25 41.21 -19.00
C ALA A 191 -23.05 40.94 -18.09
N GLU A 192 -22.32 42.00 -17.80
CA GLU A 192 -21.13 41.98 -16.94
C GLU A 192 -21.57 41.99 -15.47
N LEU A 193 -21.06 41.06 -14.66
CA LEU A 193 -21.35 40.96 -13.24
C LEU A 193 -20.68 42.11 -12.48
N VAL A 194 -21.50 43.05 -12.03
CA VAL A 194 -21.02 44.24 -11.31
C VAL A 194 -20.87 43.96 -9.81
N LYS A 195 -21.81 43.23 -9.22
CA LYS A 195 -21.82 42.95 -7.77
C LYS A 195 -22.65 41.73 -7.41
N THR A 196 -22.11 40.90 -6.51
CA THR A 196 -22.87 39.87 -5.77
C THR A 196 -23.18 40.39 -4.37
N ILE A 197 -24.42 40.23 -3.94
CA ILE A 197 -24.95 40.63 -2.63
C ILE A 197 -25.50 39.37 -1.97
N PHE A 198 -24.87 38.94 -0.89
CA PHE A 198 -25.33 37.84 -0.05
C PHE A 198 -26.48 38.31 0.86
N PRO A 199 -27.32 37.40 1.36
CA PRO A 199 -28.29 37.75 2.40
C PRO A 199 -27.55 38.26 3.64
N ASP A 200 -28.13 39.21 4.36
CA ASP A 200 -27.54 39.78 5.59
C ASP A 200 -27.52 38.78 6.78
N LYS A 201 -27.92 37.53 6.56
CA LYS A 201 -28.07 36.46 7.55
C LYS A 201 -26.92 35.47 7.46
N THR A 202 -26.41 35.04 8.61
CA THR A 202 -25.36 34.02 8.71
C THR A 202 -25.89 32.63 8.33
N VAL A 203 -25.02 31.65 8.13
CA VAL A 203 -25.44 30.25 7.92
C VAL A 203 -26.28 29.73 9.09
N VAL A 204 -25.96 30.12 10.32
CA VAL A 204 -26.74 29.74 11.51
C VAL A 204 -28.12 30.38 11.50
N ASP A 205 -28.23 31.67 11.15
CA ASP A 205 -29.53 32.34 11.05
C ASP A 205 -30.43 31.66 10.00
N LEU A 206 -29.84 31.22 8.89
CA LEU A 206 -30.55 30.48 7.85
C LEU A 206 -31.00 29.09 8.32
N ILE A 207 -30.16 28.39 9.09
CA ILE A 207 -30.51 27.08 9.68
C ILE A 207 -31.65 27.24 10.71
N VAL A 208 -31.60 28.30 11.54
CA VAL A 208 -32.61 28.57 12.59
C VAL A 208 -33.98 28.92 11.99
N GLU A 209 -34.01 29.56 10.82
CA GLU A 209 -35.27 29.93 10.15
C GLU A 209 -35.90 28.82 9.32
N ASP A 210 -35.18 27.72 9.08
CA ASP A 210 -35.64 26.61 8.26
C ASP A 210 -36.17 25.47 9.15
N GLU A 211 -37.46 25.16 8.99
CA GLU A 211 -38.19 24.19 9.82
C GLU A 211 -37.66 22.76 9.70
N ARG A 212 -36.76 22.47 8.74
CA ARG A 212 -36.16 21.13 8.52
C ARG A 212 -34.98 20.81 9.44
N PHE A 213 -34.52 21.78 10.25
CA PHE A 213 -33.29 21.68 11.04
C PHE A 213 -33.53 21.89 12.55
N THR A 214 -34.73 21.62 13.06
CA THR A 214 -35.05 21.88 14.47
C THR A 214 -34.15 21.08 15.43
N SER A 215 -33.81 19.85 15.07
CA SER A 215 -32.88 18.97 15.79
C SER A 215 -31.45 19.50 15.73
N LEU A 216 -30.99 19.94 14.55
CA LEU A 216 -29.67 20.53 14.37
C LEU A 216 -29.52 21.81 15.21
N VAL A 217 -30.54 22.67 15.22
CA VAL A 217 -30.56 23.90 16.03
C VAL A 217 -30.45 23.55 17.52
N GLY A 218 -31.23 22.55 17.98
CA GLY A 218 -31.14 22.05 19.35
C GLY A 218 -29.74 21.54 19.71
N ALA A 219 -29.12 20.77 18.82
CA ALA A 219 -27.78 20.24 19.01
C ALA A 219 -26.71 21.35 19.06
N LEU A 220 -26.75 22.31 18.12
CA LEU A 220 -25.85 23.46 18.09
C LEU A 220 -25.97 24.34 19.34
N GLN A 221 -27.19 24.49 19.88
CA GLN A 221 -27.44 25.21 21.13
C GLN A 221 -26.88 24.45 22.33
N ALA A 222 -27.06 23.13 22.38
CA ALA A 222 -26.56 22.31 23.48
C ALA A 222 -25.02 22.31 23.55
N THR A 223 -24.33 22.37 22.42
CA THR A 223 -22.87 22.31 22.32
C THR A 223 -22.17 23.68 22.24
N ASP A 224 -22.91 24.78 22.44
CA ASP A 224 -22.42 26.17 22.34
C ASP A 224 -21.75 26.54 20.98
N LEU A 225 -22.16 25.90 19.87
CA LEU A 225 -21.60 26.13 18.53
C LEU A 225 -22.29 27.24 17.73
N VAL A 226 -23.43 27.74 18.21
CA VAL A 226 -24.17 28.85 17.57
C VAL A 226 -23.28 30.08 17.37
N ALA A 227 -22.64 30.59 18.44
CA ALA A 227 -21.85 31.83 18.34
C ALA A 227 -20.59 31.68 17.46
N PRO A 228 -19.79 30.60 17.57
CA PRO A 228 -18.67 30.36 16.65
C PRO A 228 -19.07 30.33 15.17
N LEU A 229 -20.16 29.65 14.83
CA LEU A 229 -20.61 29.48 13.45
C LEU A 229 -21.37 30.71 12.90
N SER A 230 -21.84 31.61 13.76
CA SER A 230 -22.32 32.95 13.39
C SER A 230 -21.18 33.98 13.23
N GLY A 231 -19.94 33.62 13.59
CA GLY A 231 -18.77 34.49 13.54
C GLY A 231 -18.19 34.74 12.15
N GLU A 232 -16.94 35.18 12.10
CA GLU A 232 -16.20 35.39 10.84
C GLU A 232 -15.95 34.04 10.15
N GLY A 233 -16.61 33.83 9.00
CA GLY A 233 -16.36 32.69 8.12
C GLY A 233 -15.25 32.95 7.10
N PRO A 234 -15.19 32.20 5.99
CA PRO A 234 -16.27 31.36 5.46
C PRO A 234 -16.37 29.96 6.07
N PHE A 235 -17.60 29.50 6.33
CA PHE A 235 -17.90 28.11 6.70
C PHE A 235 -18.67 27.37 5.62
N THR A 236 -18.48 26.05 5.51
CA THR A 236 -19.43 25.16 4.84
C THR A 236 -20.02 24.22 5.88
N VAL A 237 -21.33 24.28 6.06
CA VAL A 237 -22.05 23.43 7.02
C VAL A 237 -22.80 22.36 6.26
N PHE A 238 -22.43 21.11 6.49
CA PHE A 238 -23.21 19.95 6.06
C PHE A 238 -24.35 19.76 7.07
N ALA A 239 -25.54 20.24 6.73
CA ALA A 239 -26.69 20.29 7.63
C ALA A 239 -27.58 19.05 7.47
N PRO A 240 -27.55 18.11 8.43
CA PRO A 240 -28.48 16.99 8.44
C PRO A 240 -29.90 17.46 8.74
N THR A 241 -30.86 16.85 8.06
CA THR A 241 -32.30 17.07 8.28
C THR A 241 -32.78 16.50 9.62
N ASP A 242 -33.97 16.90 10.07
CA ASP A 242 -34.58 16.31 11.26
C ASP A 242 -34.83 14.80 11.12
N GLU A 243 -35.13 14.32 9.90
CA GLU A 243 -35.21 12.90 9.59
C GLU A 243 -33.87 12.19 9.78
N ALA A 244 -32.76 12.83 9.38
CA ALA A 244 -31.41 12.30 9.57
C ALA A 244 -31.06 12.13 11.05
N PHE A 245 -31.42 13.10 11.89
CA PHE A 245 -31.23 12.99 13.36
C PHE A 245 -32.12 11.90 13.98
N ALA A 246 -33.36 11.75 13.49
CA ALA A 246 -34.28 10.72 13.98
C ALA A 246 -33.85 9.29 13.62
N ALA A 247 -32.98 9.14 12.61
CA ALA A 247 -32.42 7.85 12.20
C ALA A 247 -31.22 7.41 13.06
N LEU A 248 -30.72 8.24 13.99
CA LEU A 248 -29.68 7.83 14.93
C LEU A 248 -30.23 6.85 15.97
N ASP A 249 -29.56 5.70 16.13
CA ASP A 249 -29.93 4.69 17.13
C ASP A 249 -29.80 5.21 18.57
N GLU A 250 -28.77 6.03 18.83
CA GLU A 250 -28.53 6.68 20.11
C GLU A 250 -27.94 8.08 19.91
N VAL A 251 -28.36 9.04 20.75
CA VAL A 251 -27.82 10.41 20.73
C VAL A 251 -26.51 10.42 21.51
N PRO A 252 -25.38 10.85 20.91
CA PRO A 252 -24.10 10.89 21.59
C PRO A 252 -24.09 11.76 22.85
N GLU A 253 -23.22 11.44 23.81
CA GLU A 253 -22.96 12.34 24.94
C GLU A 253 -22.47 13.72 24.47
N LEU A 254 -22.65 14.76 25.30
CA LEU A 254 -22.48 16.16 24.90
C LEU A 254 -21.10 16.47 24.28
N GLU A 255 -20.02 15.90 24.81
CA GLU A 255 -18.66 16.11 24.28
C GLU A 255 -18.46 15.43 22.92
N VAL A 256 -19.01 14.23 22.74
CA VAL A 256 -18.97 13.51 21.45
C VAL A 256 -19.85 14.23 20.44
N LEU A 257 -21.05 14.65 20.84
CA LEU A 257 -21.97 15.41 20.00
C LEU A 257 -21.31 16.69 19.46
N LYS A 258 -20.53 17.38 20.30
CA LYS A 258 -19.79 18.58 19.85
C LYS A 258 -18.76 18.24 18.76
N GLN A 259 -18.02 17.14 18.89
CA GLN A 259 -17.06 16.71 17.87
C GLN A 259 -17.75 16.27 16.59
N VAL A 260 -18.86 15.53 16.71
CA VAL A 260 -19.72 15.16 15.57
C VAL A 260 -20.19 16.41 14.83
N LEU A 261 -20.67 17.43 15.53
CA LEU A 261 -21.10 18.68 14.90
C LEU A 261 -19.95 19.46 14.26
N LEU A 262 -18.74 19.43 14.82
CA LEU A 262 -17.55 20.04 14.21
C LEU A 262 -17.14 19.31 12.92
N TYR A 263 -17.35 18.00 12.83
CA TYR A 263 -17.12 17.21 11.62
C TYR A 263 -18.11 17.53 10.49
N HIS A 264 -19.27 18.12 10.83
CA HIS A 264 -20.20 18.66 9.83
C HIS A 264 -19.81 20.03 9.29
N VAL A 265 -18.72 20.64 9.76
CA VAL A 265 -18.33 21.98 9.36
C VAL A 265 -16.93 21.96 8.76
N ALA A 266 -16.77 22.55 7.58
CA ALA A 266 -15.47 22.78 6.96
C ALA A 266 -15.15 24.28 6.90
N SER A 267 -13.86 24.61 6.99
CA SER A 267 -13.37 25.98 6.80
C SER A 267 -13.23 26.29 5.32
N GLY A 268 -14.02 27.23 4.80
CA GLY A 268 -14.09 27.54 3.38
C GLY A 268 -15.52 27.58 2.83
N ARG A 269 -15.70 28.19 1.65
CA ARG A 269 -16.92 28.03 0.86
C ARG A 269 -16.70 26.89 -0.13
N PHE A 270 -17.33 25.75 0.13
CA PHE A 270 -17.36 24.60 -0.76
C PHE A 270 -18.76 24.47 -1.36
N ASN A 271 -18.91 24.97 -2.57
CA ASN A 271 -20.08 24.70 -3.39
C ASN A 271 -19.93 23.34 -4.09
N THR A 272 -21.03 22.83 -4.65
CA THR A 272 -21.05 21.49 -5.25
C THR A 272 -19.92 21.20 -6.25
N PRO A 273 -19.58 22.10 -7.21
CA PRO A 273 -18.46 21.86 -8.13
C PRO A 273 -17.10 21.81 -7.42
N ARG A 274 -16.93 22.57 -6.34
CA ARG A 274 -15.70 22.53 -5.55
C ARG A 274 -15.63 21.28 -4.68
N LEU A 275 -16.74 20.85 -4.07
CA LEU A 275 -16.82 19.61 -3.31
C LEU A 275 -16.32 18.41 -4.14
N LEU A 276 -16.80 18.31 -5.39
CA LEU A 276 -16.42 17.24 -6.32
C LEU A 276 -14.99 17.35 -6.86
N ARG A 277 -14.35 18.52 -6.77
CA ARG A 277 -12.97 18.72 -7.23
C ARG A 277 -11.96 18.40 -6.15
N GLU A 278 -12.25 18.78 -4.90
CA GLU A 278 -11.32 18.60 -3.79
C GLU A 278 -11.28 17.14 -3.34
N GLU A 279 -12.39 16.39 -3.51
CA GLU A 279 -12.61 14.99 -3.12
C GLU A 279 -12.48 14.70 -1.62
N MET A 280 -11.51 15.32 -0.94
CA MET A 280 -11.27 15.24 0.50
C MET A 280 -11.30 16.65 1.08
N ILE A 281 -12.07 16.85 2.16
CA ILE A 281 -12.25 18.16 2.78
C ILE A 281 -12.01 18.07 4.28
N GLU A 282 -11.03 18.82 4.75
CA GLU A 282 -10.71 18.92 6.18
C GLU A 282 -11.83 19.64 6.94
N THR A 283 -12.34 18.98 7.98
CA THR A 283 -13.38 19.51 8.85
C THR A 283 -12.80 20.30 10.02
N LEU A 284 -13.64 21.03 10.76
CA LEU A 284 -13.24 21.72 11.99
C LEU A 284 -12.95 20.75 13.15
N GLN A 285 -13.33 19.48 13.01
CA GLN A 285 -12.95 18.44 13.96
C GLN A 285 -11.51 17.93 13.71
N GLY A 286 -11.04 18.01 12.45
CA GLY A 286 -9.68 17.65 12.03
C GLY A 286 -9.61 16.44 11.10
N GLU A 287 -10.61 15.57 11.11
CA GLU A 287 -10.74 14.48 10.13
C GLU A 287 -11.35 14.99 8.82
N ASP A 288 -11.01 14.32 7.71
CA ASP A 288 -11.53 14.65 6.38
C ASP A 288 -12.90 14.02 6.13
N ILE A 289 -13.73 14.72 5.36
CA ILE A 289 -14.87 14.10 4.66
C ILE A 289 -14.49 13.81 3.22
N LYS A 290 -14.90 12.64 2.73
CA LYS A 290 -14.76 12.26 1.33
C LYS A 290 -16.03 12.64 0.56
N VAL A 291 -15.89 13.21 -0.62
CA VAL A 291 -17.01 13.53 -1.52
C VAL A 291 -16.81 12.78 -2.83
N SER A 292 -17.82 12.01 -3.23
CA SER A 292 -17.78 11.21 -4.45
C SER A 292 -19.15 11.19 -5.15
N LEU A 293 -19.21 10.54 -6.33
CA LEU A 293 -20.47 10.26 -7.03
C LEU A 293 -20.80 8.77 -6.89
N ASP A 294 -22.05 8.46 -6.56
CA ASP A 294 -22.54 7.09 -6.53
C ASP A 294 -22.83 6.53 -7.94
N GLU A 295 -23.30 5.28 -8.03
CA GLU A 295 -23.67 4.63 -9.29
C GLU A 295 -24.78 5.36 -10.08
N ASN A 296 -25.55 6.23 -9.42
CA ASN A 296 -26.64 7.02 -10.00
C ASN A 296 -26.19 8.45 -10.39
N ASN A 297 -24.90 8.79 -10.24
CA ASN A 297 -24.35 10.15 -10.34
C ASN A 297 -24.95 11.13 -9.31
N GLU A 298 -25.41 10.64 -8.16
CA GLU A 298 -25.76 11.47 -7.01
C GLU A 298 -24.50 11.75 -6.18
N ILE A 299 -24.44 12.91 -5.55
CA ILE A 299 -23.29 13.29 -4.71
C ILE A 299 -23.46 12.65 -3.36
N VAL A 300 -22.45 11.88 -2.97
CA VAL A 300 -22.38 11.21 -1.67
C VAL A 300 -21.17 11.70 -0.89
N ILE A 301 -21.34 11.75 0.43
CA ILE A 301 -20.34 12.13 1.43
C ILE A 301 -20.02 10.87 2.23
N ASN A 302 -18.74 10.61 2.42
CA ASN A 302 -18.21 9.39 3.05
C ASN A 302 -18.82 8.11 2.44
N ASP A 303 -19.00 8.13 1.11
CA ASP A 303 -19.55 7.06 0.27
C ASP A 303 -20.99 6.58 0.61
N MET A 304 -21.62 7.09 1.67
CA MET A 304 -22.93 6.63 2.15
C MET A 304 -23.99 7.74 2.28
N VAL A 305 -23.58 8.96 2.62
CA VAL A 305 -24.52 10.05 2.97
C VAL A 305 -24.86 10.88 1.74
N LYS A 306 -26.13 10.98 1.37
CA LYS A 306 -26.56 11.69 0.16
C LYS A 306 -26.73 13.18 0.40
N LEU A 307 -26.30 13.96 -0.59
CA LEU A 307 -26.57 15.40 -0.66
C LEU A 307 -27.99 15.64 -1.20
N LEU A 308 -28.93 16.03 -0.32
CA LEU A 308 -30.34 16.28 -0.66
C LEU A 308 -30.55 17.61 -1.38
N SER A 309 -29.86 18.65 -0.93
CA SER A 309 -29.95 19.99 -1.49
C SER A 309 -28.67 20.75 -1.19
N ALA A 310 -28.23 21.59 -2.12
CA ALA A 310 -26.90 22.16 -2.07
C ALA A 310 -26.89 23.69 -2.15
N ASN A 311 -25.76 24.28 -1.77
CA ASN A 311 -25.38 25.67 -2.03
C ASN A 311 -26.34 26.72 -1.45
N ILE A 312 -26.83 26.53 -0.22
CA ILE A 312 -27.62 27.56 0.47
C ILE A 312 -26.67 28.56 1.12
N GLY A 313 -26.59 29.78 0.59
CA GLY A 313 -25.57 30.75 0.95
C GLY A 313 -26.02 31.72 2.03
N GLY A 314 -25.18 31.88 3.05
CA GLY A 314 -25.25 32.93 4.08
C GLY A 314 -24.13 33.96 3.94
N SER A 315 -24.23 35.04 4.71
CA SER A 315 -23.24 36.12 4.77
C SER A 315 -21.82 35.61 5.11
N ASN A 316 -21.73 34.56 5.91
CA ASN A 316 -20.47 33.98 6.39
C ASN A 316 -20.24 32.52 5.94
N GLY A 317 -21.00 31.98 4.99
CA GLY A 317 -20.78 30.59 4.55
C GLY A 317 -21.81 30.01 3.59
N VAL A 318 -21.75 28.69 3.42
CA VAL A 318 -22.66 27.88 2.58
C VAL A 318 -23.18 26.70 3.40
N ILE A 319 -24.41 26.27 3.15
CA ILE A 319 -25.03 25.09 3.75
C ILE A 319 -25.28 24.04 2.65
N GLN A 320 -24.92 22.81 2.95
CA GLN A 320 -25.11 21.60 2.16
C GLN A 320 -26.05 20.67 2.93
N ILE A 321 -27.27 20.44 2.46
CA ILE A 321 -28.26 19.62 3.18
C ILE A 321 -28.01 18.15 2.89
N ILE A 322 -27.91 17.34 3.93
CA ILE A 322 -27.59 15.90 3.86
C ILE A 322 -28.69 15.04 4.50
N ASP A 323 -28.74 13.77 4.13
CA ASP A 323 -29.78 12.81 4.57
C ASP A 323 -29.42 11.97 5.80
N ALA A 324 -28.18 12.07 6.30
CA ALA A 324 -27.71 11.38 7.49
C ALA A 324 -26.75 12.25 8.31
N VAL A 325 -26.60 11.95 9.60
CA VAL A 325 -25.61 12.60 10.47
C VAL A 325 -24.24 11.98 10.20
N LEU A 326 -23.25 12.80 9.84
CA LEU A 326 -21.86 12.41 9.63
C LEU A 326 -21.20 12.05 10.97
N ILE A 327 -20.80 10.79 11.13
CA ILE A 327 -20.03 10.32 12.29
C ILE A 327 -18.55 10.25 11.89
N PRO A 328 -17.65 10.95 12.61
CA PRO A 328 -16.21 10.85 12.38
C PRO A 328 -15.73 9.40 12.40
N PRO A 329 -14.86 8.97 11.46
CA PRO A 329 -14.32 7.61 11.43
C PRO A 329 -13.77 7.14 12.79
N SER A 330 -13.10 8.01 13.54
CA SER A 330 -12.58 7.70 14.88
C SER A 330 -13.64 7.35 15.94
N PHE A 331 -14.91 7.69 15.71
CA PHE A 331 -16.03 7.35 16.60
C PHE A 331 -16.90 6.21 16.08
N GLN A 332 -16.60 5.69 14.88
CA GLN A 332 -17.29 4.51 14.37
C GLN A 332 -16.75 3.25 15.07
N PRO A 333 -17.61 2.25 15.35
CA PRO A 333 -17.11 0.96 15.84
C PRO A 333 -16.18 0.36 14.80
N LEU A 334 -15.00 -0.11 15.24
CA LEU A 334 -14.06 -0.77 14.35
C LEU A 334 -14.71 -2.02 13.71
N PRO A 335 -14.42 -2.32 12.44
CA PRO A 335 -14.84 -3.60 11.85
C PRO A 335 -14.20 -4.77 12.61
N SER A 336 -14.87 -5.91 12.63
CA SER A 336 -14.31 -7.16 13.13
C SER A 336 -13.18 -7.68 12.23
N ILE A 337 -12.37 -8.61 12.73
CA ILE A 337 -11.27 -9.22 11.96
C ILE A 337 -11.76 -9.80 10.62
N VAL A 338 -12.92 -10.46 10.63
CA VAL A 338 -13.52 -11.05 9.43
C VAL A 338 -13.95 -9.98 8.43
N GLU A 339 -14.54 -8.87 8.90
CA GLU A 339 -14.95 -7.77 8.03
C GLU A 339 -13.74 -7.09 7.39
N ILE A 340 -12.64 -6.93 8.13
CA ILE A 340 -11.36 -6.44 7.60
C ILE A 340 -10.84 -7.38 6.50
N ALA A 341 -10.85 -8.69 6.74
CA ALA A 341 -10.41 -9.67 5.75
C ALA A 341 -11.27 -9.63 4.48
N VAL A 342 -12.60 -9.49 4.61
CA VAL A 342 -13.52 -9.36 3.47
C VAL A 342 -13.30 -8.07 2.69
N ALA A 343 -13.00 -6.97 3.38
CA ALA A 343 -12.74 -5.67 2.76
C ALA A 343 -11.35 -5.59 2.08
N THR A 344 -10.46 -6.55 2.32
CA THR A 344 -9.07 -6.55 1.83
C THR A 344 -8.91 -7.53 0.66
N PRO A 345 -8.78 -7.05 -0.60
CA PRO A 345 -8.74 -7.93 -1.78
C PRO A 345 -7.60 -8.97 -1.75
N GLU A 346 -6.46 -8.62 -1.15
CA GLU A 346 -5.28 -9.49 -0.99
C GLU A 346 -5.49 -10.66 -0.03
N LEU A 347 -6.57 -10.66 0.76
CA LEU A 347 -6.94 -11.71 1.71
C LEU A 347 -8.13 -12.57 1.24
N SER A 348 -8.54 -12.43 -0.02
CA SER A 348 -9.71 -13.15 -0.55
C SER A 348 -9.59 -14.68 -0.50
N THR A 349 -8.38 -15.24 -0.61
CA THR A 349 -8.13 -16.68 -0.45
C THR A 349 -8.31 -17.12 1.01
N LEU A 350 -7.83 -16.32 1.97
CA LEU A 350 -8.06 -16.54 3.40
C LEU A 350 -9.56 -16.54 3.73
N VAL A 351 -10.32 -15.57 3.21
CA VAL A 351 -11.79 -15.51 3.40
C VAL A 351 -12.46 -16.79 2.87
N GLY A 352 -12.06 -17.27 1.70
CA GLY A 352 -12.55 -18.54 1.15
C GLY A 352 -12.21 -19.75 2.03
N ALA A 353 -10.99 -19.79 2.57
CA ALA A 353 -10.54 -20.84 3.48
C ALA A 353 -11.32 -20.84 4.81
N LEU A 354 -11.54 -19.67 5.41
CA LEU A 354 -12.35 -19.51 6.64
C LEU A 354 -13.79 -19.97 6.43
N GLN A 355 -14.38 -19.68 5.26
CA GLN A 355 -15.72 -20.17 4.90
C GLN A 355 -15.74 -21.69 4.73
N ALA A 356 -14.72 -22.28 4.10
CA ALA A 356 -14.64 -23.73 3.91
C ALA A 356 -14.45 -24.48 5.24
N ALA A 357 -13.77 -23.87 6.22
CA ALA A 357 -13.51 -24.43 7.54
C ALA A 357 -14.58 -24.08 8.60
N ASP A 358 -15.63 -23.32 8.24
CA ASP A 358 -16.69 -22.86 9.14
C ASP A 358 -16.19 -22.05 10.36
N LEU A 359 -15.10 -21.27 10.17
CA LEU A 359 -14.47 -20.47 11.23
C LEU A 359 -14.92 -19.00 11.26
N VAL A 360 -15.75 -18.58 10.31
CA VAL A 360 -16.23 -17.19 10.18
C VAL A 360 -16.91 -16.71 11.46
N GLU A 361 -17.88 -17.46 11.99
CA GLU A 361 -18.57 -17.06 13.22
C GLU A 361 -17.64 -17.04 14.44
N THR A 362 -16.65 -17.94 14.47
CA THR A 362 -15.67 -18.03 15.57
C THR A 362 -14.79 -16.79 15.61
N LEU A 363 -14.25 -16.37 14.46
CA LEU A 363 -13.38 -15.20 14.36
C LEU A 363 -14.13 -13.86 14.32
N SER A 364 -15.46 -13.88 14.15
CA SER A 364 -16.33 -12.72 14.40
C SER A 364 -16.80 -12.63 15.85
N GLY A 365 -16.50 -13.63 16.69
CA GLY A 365 -16.90 -13.68 18.09
C GLY A 365 -16.21 -12.65 19.00
N GLU A 366 -16.55 -12.67 20.28
CA GLU A 366 -15.92 -11.81 21.30
C GLU A 366 -14.44 -12.18 21.47
N GLY A 367 -13.54 -11.26 21.10
CA GLY A 367 -12.10 -11.41 21.26
C GLY A 367 -11.59 -11.07 22.66
N PRO A 368 -10.30 -10.69 22.82
CA PRO A 368 -9.37 -10.31 21.75
C PRO A 368 -8.69 -11.51 21.07
N PHE A 369 -8.54 -11.42 19.75
CA PHE A 369 -7.71 -12.31 18.94
C PHE A 369 -6.56 -11.54 18.27
N THR A 370 -5.47 -12.24 17.97
CA THR A 370 -4.47 -11.80 17.00
C THR A 370 -4.49 -12.78 15.85
N VAL A 371 -4.70 -12.30 14.62
CA VAL A 371 -4.70 -13.14 13.42
C VAL A 371 -3.53 -12.78 12.54
N PHE A 372 -2.67 -13.77 12.28
CA PHE A 372 -1.66 -13.69 11.25
C PHE A 372 -2.31 -14.05 9.91
N ALA A 373 -2.62 -13.07 9.07
CA ALA A 373 -3.44 -13.22 7.87
C ALA A 373 -2.55 -13.43 6.62
N PRO A 374 -2.47 -14.66 6.07
CA PRO A 374 -1.70 -14.91 4.85
C PRO A 374 -2.34 -14.25 3.62
N THR A 375 -1.49 -13.63 2.80
CA THR A 375 -1.90 -13.07 1.51
C THR A 375 -2.27 -14.15 0.49
N ASN A 376 -2.94 -13.75 -0.60
CA ASN A 376 -3.19 -14.63 -1.73
C ASN A 376 -1.90 -15.24 -2.32
N ASP A 377 -0.81 -14.46 -2.34
CA ASP A 377 0.48 -14.92 -2.86
C ASP A 377 1.10 -15.98 -1.92
N ALA A 378 0.93 -15.83 -0.61
CA ALA A 378 1.32 -16.83 0.39
C ALA A 378 0.65 -18.19 0.13
N PHE A 379 -0.67 -18.19 -0.11
CA PHE A 379 -1.40 -19.42 -0.46
C PHE A 379 -0.98 -20.00 -1.82
N ALA A 380 -0.62 -19.14 -2.78
CA ALA A 380 -0.19 -19.58 -4.10
C ALA A 380 1.22 -20.21 -4.09
N ALA A 381 2.05 -19.88 -3.10
CA ALA A 381 3.38 -20.46 -2.91
C ALA A 381 3.34 -21.89 -2.32
N LEU A 382 2.22 -22.31 -1.73
CA LEU A 382 2.05 -23.68 -1.25
C LEU A 382 1.84 -24.67 -2.41
N ASP A 383 2.52 -25.82 -2.36
CA ASP A 383 2.32 -26.92 -3.32
C ASP A 383 0.88 -27.45 -3.32
N ALA A 384 0.24 -27.46 -2.15
CA ALA A 384 -1.17 -27.79 -1.99
C ALA A 384 -1.75 -27.12 -0.76
N ILE A 385 -2.92 -26.51 -0.90
CA ILE A 385 -3.69 -25.99 0.24
C ILE A 385 -4.30 -27.18 0.99
N PRO A 386 -4.10 -27.29 2.32
CA PRO A 386 -4.73 -28.30 3.17
C PRO A 386 -6.26 -28.29 3.03
N SER A 387 -6.92 -29.41 3.33
CA SER A 387 -8.38 -29.53 3.19
C SER A 387 -8.99 -30.32 4.34
N GLY A 388 -10.28 -30.13 4.59
CA GLY A 388 -10.98 -30.78 5.70
C GLY A 388 -10.41 -30.36 7.05
N ASP A 389 -10.23 -31.31 7.96
CA ASP A 389 -9.79 -31.05 9.34
C ASP A 389 -8.40 -30.38 9.38
N ALA A 390 -7.49 -30.74 8.47
CA ALA A 390 -6.17 -30.11 8.36
C ALA A 390 -6.23 -28.62 8.00
N LEU A 391 -7.20 -28.21 7.17
CA LEU A 391 -7.40 -26.79 6.89
C LEU A 391 -7.83 -26.03 8.14
N THR A 392 -8.71 -26.62 8.95
CA THR A 392 -9.14 -26.02 10.21
C THR A 392 -7.97 -25.88 11.19
N GLU A 393 -7.12 -26.90 11.33
CA GLU A 393 -5.93 -26.85 12.20
C GLU A 393 -4.95 -25.77 11.75
N VAL A 394 -4.65 -25.70 10.46
CA VAL A 394 -3.79 -24.66 9.87
C VAL A 394 -4.37 -23.26 10.12
N LEU A 395 -5.67 -23.05 9.90
CA LEU A 395 -6.30 -21.75 10.13
C LEU A 395 -6.31 -21.37 11.62
N LEU A 396 -6.48 -22.33 12.54
CA LEU A 396 -6.38 -22.08 13.98
C LEU A 396 -4.95 -21.81 14.44
N TYR A 397 -3.94 -22.32 13.73
CA TYR A 397 -2.53 -22.02 13.96
C TYR A 397 -2.15 -20.59 13.54
N HIS A 398 -2.93 -19.94 12.68
CA HIS A 398 -2.77 -18.52 12.35
C HIS A 398 -3.41 -17.59 13.39
N VAL A 399 -4.10 -18.12 14.40
CA VAL A 399 -4.87 -17.33 15.36
C VAL A 399 -4.25 -17.51 16.73
N ALA A 400 -3.99 -16.42 17.44
CA ALA A 400 -3.60 -16.43 18.84
C ALA A 400 -4.69 -15.79 19.71
N ALA A 401 -4.87 -16.30 20.92
CA ALA A 401 -5.78 -15.71 21.90
C ALA A 401 -5.07 -14.57 22.64
N GLY A 402 -5.61 -13.35 22.56
CA GLY A 402 -4.97 -12.14 23.07
C GLY A 402 -4.85 -11.04 22.02
N LYS A 403 -4.51 -9.83 22.45
CA LYS A 403 -4.16 -8.71 21.57
C LYS A 403 -2.64 -8.53 21.63
N PHE A 404 -1.93 -9.01 20.62
CA PHE A 404 -0.49 -8.85 20.44
C PHE A 404 -0.24 -7.85 19.31
N THR A 405 0.30 -6.68 19.67
CA THR A 405 0.79 -5.68 18.72
C THR A 405 2.19 -6.03 18.22
N ALA A 406 2.69 -5.36 17.19
CA ALA A 406 4.08 -5.53 16.74
C ALA A 406 5.09 -5.21 17.86
N GLU A 407 4.77 -4.28 18.77
CA GLU A 407 5.61 -3.98 19.94
C GLU A 407 5.64 -5.14 20.96
N ASP A 408 4.56 -5.93 21.02
CA ASP A 408 4.48 -7.11 21.87
C ASP A 408 5.16 -8.35 21.24
N LEU A 409 5.43 -8.31 19.93
CA LEU A 409 6.13 -9.36 19.17
C LEU A 409 7.65 -9.11 19.22
N ILE A 410 8.26 -9.39 20.38
CA ILE A 410 9.71 -9.23 20.57
C ILE A 410 10.50 -10.47 20.09
N ALA A 411 11.76 -10.25 19.68
CA ALA A 411 12.65 -11.31 19.22
C ALA A 411 12.86 -12.42 20.27
N GLY A 412 12.72 -13.67 19.84
CA GLY A 412 12.88 -14.86 20.68
C GLY A 412 11.64 -15.20 21.52
N GLN A 413 10.52 -14.49 21.35
CA GLN A 413 9.26 -14.83 21.98
C GLN A 413 8.54 -15.93 21.20
N THR A 414 7.78 -16.76 21.91
CA THR A 414 6.81 -17.66 21.31
C THR A 414 5.38 -17.20 21.60
N VAL A 415 4.50 -17.36 20.61
CA VAL A 415 3.07 -17.04 20.70
C VAL A 415 2.29 -18.33 20.58
N THR A 416 1.61 -18.73 21.66
CA THR A 416 0.73 -19.89 21.65
C THR A 416 -0.51 -19.61 20.81
N THR A 417 -0.75 -20.45 19.81
CA THR A 417 -1.90 -20.34 18.91
C THR A 417 -3.14 -20.98 19.50
N VAL A 418 -4.30 -20.77 18.88
CA VAL A 418 -5.57 -21.41 19.26
C VAL A 418 -5.54 -22.90 18.96
N GLN A 419 -4.77 -23.34 17.95
CA GLN A 419 -4.54 -24.76 17.68
C GLN A 419 -3.77 -25.43 18.84
N GLY A 420 -2.88 -24.68 19.50
CA GLY A 420 -2.17 -25.10 20.73
C GLY A 420 -0.65 -25.11 20.60
N ASP A 421 -0.13 -25.25 19.38
CA ASP A 421 1.29 -25.13 19.08
C ASP A 421 1.74 -23.67 19.10
N GLU A 422 3.05 -23.45 19.20
CA GLU A 422 3.66 -22.12 19.35
C GLU A 422 4.27 -21.63 18.04
N VAL A 423 4.00 -20.36 17.70
CA VAL A 423 4.69 -19.64 16.63
C VAL A 423 5.86 -18.88 17.24
N THR A 424 7.07 -19.09 16.71
CA THR A 424 8.27 -18.36 17.15
C THR A 424 8.35 -17.03 16.44
N VAL A 425 8.67 -15.97 17.17
CA VAL A 425 8.84 -14.61 16.67
C VAL A 425 10.32 -14.24 16.69
N GLU A 426 10.82 -13.83 15.53
CA GLU A 426 12.20 -13.42 15.32
C GLU A 426 12.21 -12.01 14.72
N MET A 427 13.27 -11.24 14.99
CA MET A 427 13.46 -9.93 14.37
C MET A 427 14.81 -9.85 13.69
N ILE A 428 14.78 -9.71 12.37
CA ILE A 428 15.97 -9.68 11.51
C ILE A 428 15.91 -8.38 10.71
N ASP A 429 16.97 -7.57 10.77
CA ASP A 429 17.07 -6.27 10.09
C ASP A 429 15.92 -5.28 10.37
N GLY A 430 15.25 -5.42 11.52
CA GLY A 430 14.09 -4.61 11.91
C GLY A 430 12.75 -5.08 11.33
N GLU A 431 12.72 -6.26 10.71
CA GLU A 431 11.53 -6.94 10.21
C GLU A 431 11.14 -8.08 11.15
N VAL A 432 9.83 -8.31 11.33
CA VAL A 432 9.32 -9.40 12.16
C VAL A 432 9.12 -10.65 11.30
N LEU A 433 9.79 -11.73 11.67
CA LEU A 433 9.64 -13.05 11.05
C LEU A 433 8.96 -14.02 12.02
N LEU A 434 8.13 -14.89 11.47
CA LEU A 434 7.39 -15.94 12.15
C LEU A 434 7.97 -17.28 11.69
N ASN A 435 8.30 -18.16 12.64
CA ASN A 435 8.95 -19.45 12.41
C ASN A 435 10.19 -19.34 11.49
N GLY A 436 11.00 -18.30 11.68
CA GLY A 436 12.26 -18.05 10.96
C GLY A 436 12.16 -17.69 9.47
N SER A 437 11.00 -17.85 8.82
CA SER A 437 10.89 -17.75 7.36
C SER A 437 9.72 -16.89 6.85
N ILE A 438 8.68 -16.66 7.67
CA ILE A 438 7.46 -15.98 7.23
C ILE A 438 7.46 -14.54 7.73
N LYS A 439 7.45 -13.57 6.83
CA LYS A 439 7.53 -12.15 7.16
C LYS A 439 6.16 -11.54 7.42
N VAL A 440 6.10 -10.66 8.43
CA VAL A 440 4.97 -9.76 8.63
C VAL A 440 5.09 -8.56 7.68
N LEU A 441 4.17 -8.46 6.72
CA LEU A 441 4.12 -7.41 5.70
C LEU A 441 3.44 -6.13 6.21
N ILE A 442 2.31 -6.27 6.91
CA ILE A 442 1.54 -5.16 7.49
C ILE A 442 1.16 -5.55 8.91
N ALA A 443 1.58 -4.75 9.88
CA ALA A 443 1.31 -5.02 11.28
C ALA A 443 0.24 -4.07 11.86
N ASP A 444 -0.32 -4.46 12.99
CA ASP A 444 -1.16 -3.63 13.88
C ASP A 444 -2.46 -3.09 13.25
N ILE A 445 -3.11 -3.89 12.40
CA ILE A 445 -4.44 -3.53 11.90
C ILE A 445 -5.47 -3.76 13.02
N GLU A 446 -5.95 -2.68 13.62
CA GLU A 446 -6.94 -2.76 14.71
C GLU A 446 -8.32 -3.21 14.22
N ALA A 447 -8.91 -4.15 14.96
CA ALA A 447 -10.27 -4.64 14.77
C ALA A 447 -11.09 -4.50 16.06
N SER A 448 -12.42 -4.52 15.99
CA SER A 448 -13.28 -4.49 17.19
C SER A 448 -13.06 -5.67 18.14
N ASN A 449 -12.62 -6.80 17.61
CA ASN A 449 -12.37 -8.03 18.37
C ASN A 449 -10.91 -8.49 18.33
N GLY A 450 -9.95 -7.61 18.00
CA GLY A 450 -8.54 -8.00 18.00
C GLY A 450 -7.58 -7.16 17.16
N ILE A 451 -6.51 -7.80 16.68
CA ILE A 451 -5.52 -7.26 15.73
C ILE A 451 -5.34 -8.24 14.58
N VAL A 452 -5.06 -7.70 13.39
CA VAL A 452 -4.60 -8.47 12.23
C VAL A 452 -3.18 -8.04 11.85
N HIS A 453 -2.32 -9.04 11.61
CA HIS A 453 -0.99 -8.88 11.01
C HIS A 453 -0.97 -9.63 9.68
N VAL A 454 -0.77 -8.94 8.56
CA VAL A 454 -0.70 -9.55 7.23
C VAL A 454 0.68 -10.17 7.02
N ILE A 455 0.74 -11.41 6.53
CA ILE A 455 1.99 -12.20 6.37
C ILE A 455 2.16 -12.72 4.95
N ASP A 456 3.41 -12.98 4.55
CA ASP A 456 3.78 -13.42 3.18
C ASP A 456 3.86 -14.94 2.98
N GLY A 457 3.67 -15.73 4.04
CA GLY A 457 3.65 -17.19 4.02
C GLY A 457 2.48 -17.77 4.81
N VAL A 458 2.18 -19.06 4.63
CA VAL A 458 1.16 -19.77 5.40
C VAL A 458 1.84 -20.52 6.53
N LEU A 459 1.47 -20.21 7.77
CA LEU A 459 1.94 -20.92 8.96
C LEU A 459 1.38 -22.36 8.95
N LEU A 460 2.28 -23.34 8.85
CA LEU A 460 1.92 -24.76 8.95
C LEU A 460 2.28 -25.29 10.35
N PRO A 461 1.36 -25.97 11.05
CA PRO A 461 1.67 -26.66 12.29
C PRO A 461 2.82 -27.65 12.10
N PRO A 462 3.71 -27.84 13.10
CA PRO A 462 4.82 -28.79 12.98
C PRO A 462 4.39 -30.22 12.60
N ALA A 463 3.20 -30.64 13.02
CA ALA A 463 2.65 -31.97 12.70
C ALA A 463 2.28 -32.16 11.22
N ASP A 464 2.02 -31.07 10.49
CA ASP A 464 1.69 -31.10 9.07
C ASP A 464 2.93 -31.01 8.17
N LEU A 465 4.11 -30.74 8.75
CA LEU A 465 5.37 -30.75 8.04
C LEU A 465 5.83 -32.19 7.76
N GLN A 466 6.53 -32.35 6.64
CA GLN A 466 7.20 -33.62 6.34
C GLN A 466 8.37 -33.84 7.30
N SER A 467 8.63 -35.09 7.67
CA SER A 467 9.85 -35.45 8.41
C SER A 467 11.10 -35.24 7.56
N ILE A 468 12.27 -35.16 8.19
CA ILE A 468 13.55 -35.00 7.48
C ILE A 468 13.74 -36.09 6.42
N VAL A 469 13.37 -37.34 6.72
CA VAL A 469 13.50 -38.46 5.75
C VAL A 469 12.51 -38.31 4.61
N GLU A 470 11.27 -37.89 4.87
CA GLU A 470 10.26 -37.67 3.83
C GLU A 470 10.68 -36.55 2.87
N ILE A 471 11.23 -35.45 3.40
CA ILE A 471 11.83 -34.37 2.60
C ILE A 471 12.93 -34.95 1.71
N ALA A 472 13.88 -35.69 2.28
CA ALA A 472 14.97 -36.29 1.51
C ALA A 472 14.47 -37.26 0.41
N VAL A 473 13.37 -37.97 0.64
CA VAL A 473 12.72 -38.85 -0.35
C VAL A 473 12.00 -38.05 -1.44
N ALA A 474 11.37 -36.93 -1.08
CA ALA A 474 10.67 -36.05 -2.00
C ALA A 474 11.63 -35.25 -2.89
N THR A 475 12.87 -35.01 -2.44
CA THR A 475 13.90 -34.26 -3.17
C THR A 475 14.76 -35.17 -4.06
N PRO A 476 14.63 -35.13 -5.40
CA PRO A 476 15.37 -36.02 -6.30
C PRO A 476 16.90 -35.90 -6.19
N GLU A 477 17.39 -34.70 -5.85
CA GLU A 477 18.81 -34.40 -5.70
C GLU A 477 19.45 -35.07 -4.47
N LEU A 478 18.64 -35.60 -3.54
CA LEU A 478 19.08 -36.29 -2.33
C LEU A 478 18.92 -37.83 -2.41
N SER A 479 18.60 -38.37 -3.58
CA SER A 479 18.32 -39.82 -3.74
C SER A 479 19.47 -40.74 -3.30
N THR A 480 20.73 -40.30 -3.42
CA THR A 480 21.90 -41.06 -2.99
C THR A 480 22.02 -41.07 -1.47
N LEU A 481 21.71 -39.95 -0.81
CA LEU A 481 21.62 -39.85 0.65
C LEU A 481 20.56 -40.83 1.19
N VAL A 482 19.37 -40.86 0.59
CA VAL A 482 18.29 -41.79 0.97
C VAL A 482 18.77 -43.25 0.87
N GLY A 483 19.48 -43.59 -0.22
CA GLY A 483 20.07 -44.92 -0.39
C GLY A 483 21.12 -45.25 0.66
N ALA A 484 21.97 -44.28 1.03
CA ALA A 484 22.98 -44.43 2.07
C ALA A 484 22.37 -44.61 3.46
N LEU A 485 21.34 -43.83 3.81
CA LEU A 485 20.58 -43.96 5.06
C LEU A 485 19.93 -45.34 5.20
N GLN A 486 19.38 -45.87 4.12
CA GLN A 486 18.82 -47.23 4.07
C GLN A 486 19.91 -48.30 4.26
N ALA A 487 21.08 -48.13 3.62
CA ALA A 487 22.18 -49.07 3.74
C ALA A 487 22.82 -49.09 5.15
N ALA A 488 22.80 -47.95 5.85
CA ALA A 488 23.33 -47.79 7.20
C ALA A 488 22.32 -48.03 8.33
N ASP A 489 21.06 -48.36 7.99
CA ASP A 489 19.96 -48.58 8.94
C ASP A 489 19.72 -47.37 9.87
N LEU A 490 19.73 -46.16 9.29
CA LEU A 490 19.55 -44.88 10.00
C LEU A 490 18.19 -44.22 9.77
N VAL A 491 17.34 -44.79 8.91
CA VAL A 491 16.02 -44.24 8.57
C VAL A 491 15.12 -44.09 9.81
N GLU A 492 15.05 -45.11 10.67
CA GLU A 492 14.24 -45.02 11.90
C GLU A 492 14.82 -44.02 12.90
N THR A 493 16.15 -43.91 12.96
CA THR A 493 16.84 -42.96 13.85
C THR A 493 16.51 -41.51 13.46
N LEU A 494 16.58 -41.18 12.17
CA LEU A 494 16.26 -39.83 11.67
C LEU A 494 14.77 -39.52 11.59
N ASN A 495 13.91 -40.53 11.73
CA ASN A 495 12.46 -40.34 11.94
C ASN A 495 12.09 -40.24 13.43
N GLY A 496 13.06 -40.32 14.34
CA GLY A 496 12.83 -40.19 15.77
C GLY A 496 12.38 -38.77 16.18
N GLU A 497 12.03 -38.63 17.46
CA GLU A 497 11.73 -37.33 18.06
C GLU A 497 13.00 -36.47 18.07
N GLY A 498 12.98 -35.38 17.29
CA GLY A 498 14.06 -34.40 17.20
C GLY A 498 14.06 -33.40 18.36
N PRO A 499 14.60 -32.18 18.17
CA PRO A 499 15.02 -31.60 16.89
C PRO A 499 16.40 -32.08 16.41
N PHE A 500 16.50 -32.30 15.10
CA PHE A 500 17.77 -32.56 14.41
C PHE A 500 18.07 -31.47 13.38
N THR A 501 19.34 -31.20 13.13
CA THR A 501 19.80 -30.49 11.94
C THR A 501 20.54 -31.49 11.07
N VAL A 502 20.08 -31.66 9.82
CA VAL A 502 20.74 -32.55 8.86
C VAL A 502 21.37 -31.74 7.74
N PHE A 503 22.69 -31.86 7.63
CA PHE A 503 23.43 -31.38 6.48
C PHE A 503 23.33 -32.45 5.38
N ALA A 504 22.48 -32.24 4.37
CA ALA A 504 22.10 -33.23 3.37
C ALA A 504 22.93 -33.08 2.08
N PRO A 505 23.93 -33.95 1.82
CA PRO A 505 24.73 -33.91 0.61
C PRO A 505 23.92 -34.27 -0.63
N THR A 506 24.14 -33.50 -1.71
CA THR A 506 23.55 -33.78 -3.02
C THR A 506 24.12 -35.05 -3.68
N ASN A 507 23.42 -35.57 -4.69
CA ASN A 507 23.94 -36.67 -5.51
C ASN A 507 25.31 -36.34 -6.14
N ASP A 508 25.53 -35.09 -6.54
CA ASP A 508 26.80 -34.63 -7.12
C ASP A 508 27.92 -34.61 -6.06
N ALA A 509 27.60 -34.25 -4.82
CA ALA A 509 28.54 -34.34 -3.69
C ALA A 509 29.04 -35.78 -3.47
N PHE A 510 28.14 -36.76 -3.48
CA PHE A 510 28.52 -38.17 -3.39
C PHE A 510 29.32 -38.65 -4.60
N ALA A 511 29.04 -38.14 -5.79
CA ALA A 511 29.74 -38.51 -7.02
C ALA A 511 31.16 -37.91 -7.09
N ALA A 512 31.39 -36.77 -6.44
CA ALA A 512 32.69 -36.13 -6.35
C ALA A 512 33.65 -36.86 -5.38
N LEU A 513 33.13 -37.71 -4.50
CA LEU A 513 33.94 -38.48 -3.55
C LEU A 513 34.59 -39.68 -4.24
N ASP A 514 35.92 -39.79 -4.14
CA ASP A 514 36.70 -40.88 -4.77
C ASP A 514 36.27 -42.28 -4.30
N ALA A 515 35.87 -42.40 -3.03
CA ALA A 515 35.30 -43.61 -2.48
C ALA A 515 34.36 -43.30 -1.31
N ILE A 516 33.11 -43.77 -1.41
CA ILE A 516 32.18 -43.74 -0.28
C ILE A 516 32.61 -44.84 0.71
N PRO A 517 32.85 -44.51 1.99
CA PRO A 517 33.16 -45.52 3.00
C PRO A 517 32.01 -46.51 3.11
N GLY A 518 32.32 -47.79 3.26
CA GLY A 518 31.33 -48.87 3.37
C GLY A 518 31.19 -49.41 4.78
N GLY A 519 30.08 -50.09 5.07
CA GLY A 519 29.86 -50.75 6.36
C GLY A 519 29.72 -49.76 7.52
N ASP A 520 30.37 -50.03 8.64
CA ASP A 520 30.27 -49.20 9.86
C ASP A 520 30.78 -47.76 9.64
N ALA A 521 31.78 -47.56 8.77
CA ALA A 521 32.29 -46.23 8.43
C ALA A 521 31.25 -45.37 7.70
N LEU A 522 30.38 -45.97 6.87
CA LEU A 522 29.27 -45.23 6.24
C LEU A 522 28.33 -44.66 7.31
N LYS A 523 28.08 -45.44 8.36
CA LYS A 523 27.19 -45.05 9.44
C LYS A 523 27.78 -43.88 10.23
N GLU A 524 29.08 -43.90 10.53
CA GLU A 524 29.78 -42.81 11.21
C GLU A 524 29.76 -41.53 10.38
N VAL A 525 30.05 -41.61 9.08
CA VAL A 525 29.94 -40.47 8.15
C VAL A 525 28.53 -39.89 8.15
N LEU A 526 27.49 -40.73 8.04
CA LEU A 526 26.11 -40.24 8.04
C LEU A 526 25.70 -39.61 9.37
N LEU A 527 26.19 -40.12 10.50
CA LEU A 527 25.95 -39.50 11.82
C LEU A 527 26.71 -38.18 12.01
N TYR A 528 27.83 -37.99 11.31
CA TYR A 528 28.57 -36.73 11.28
C TYR A 528 27.86 -35.64 10.45
N HIS A 529 26.92 -36.01 9.58
CA HIS A 529 26.04 -35.05 8.89
C HIS A 529 24.85 -34.60 9.74
N VAL A 530 24.67 -35.14 10.93
CA VAL A 530 23.51 -34.89 11.77
C VAL A 530 23.96 -34.21 13.05
N ALA A 531 23.37 -33.08 13.39
CA ALA A 531 23.56 -32.40 14.65
C ALA A 531 22.30 -32.51 15.54
N VAL A 532 22.51 -32.51 16.85
CA VAL A 532 21.42 -32.51 17.84
C VAL A 532 21.03 -31.07 18.15
N GLY A 533 19.77 -30.71 17.92
CA GLY A 533 19.30 -29.33 17.98
C GLY A 533 18.72 -28.88 16.64
N LYS A 534 18.03 -27.73 16.64
CA LYS A 534 17.61 -27.01 15.44
C LYS A 534 18.55 -25.82 15.30
N PHE A 535 19.41 -25.85 14.28
CA PHE A 535 20.29 -24.77 13.89
C PHE A 535 19.84 -24.24 12.53
N THR A 536 19.34 -23.01 12.49
CA THR A 536 19.00 -22.31 11.24
C THR A 536 20.25 -21.75 10.56
N ALA A 537 20.15 -21.24 9.33
CA ALA A 537 21.27 -20.55 8.68
C ALA A 537 21.81 -19.39 9.52
N GLU A 538 20.95 -18.73 10.30
CA GLU A 538 21.34 -17.65 11.20
C GLU A 538 22.08 -18.14 12.44
N ASP A 539 21.71 -19.32 12.96
CA ASP A 539 22.46 -19.98 14.03
C ASP A 539 23.84 -20.47 13.55
N LEU A 540 24.06 -20.59 12.23
CA LEU A 540 25.32 -20.98 11.61
C LEU A 540 26.20 -19.74 11.34
N ILE A 541 26.61 -19.06 12.42
CA ILE A 541 27.51 -17.90 12.33
C ILE A 541 28.99 -18.29 12.15
N ALA A 542 29.77 -17.38 11.56
CA ALA A 542 31.21 -17.57 11.33
C ALA A 542 31.98 -17.83 12.64
N GLY A 543 32.81 -18.88 12.62
CA GLY A 543 33.64 -19.31 13.76
C GLY A 543 32.91 -20.19 14.78
N GLN A 544 31.64 -20.53 14.55
CA GLN A 544 30.91 -21.49 15.37
C GLN A 544 31.29 -22.93 15.05
N THR A 545 31.19 -23.80 16.04
CA THR A 545 31.25 -25.24 15.83
C THR A 545 29.92 -25.90 16.21
N VAL A 546 29.52 -26.90 15.43
CA VAL A 546 28.30 -27.67 15.64
C VAL A 546 28.68 -29.09 16.00
N THR A 547 28.35 -29.53 17.21
CA THR A 547 28.59 -30.91 17.64
C THR A 547 27.60 -31.86 16.95
N THR A 548 28.14 -32.86 16.27
CA THR A 548 27.35 -33.87 15.54
C THR A 548 26.90 -35.01 16.46
N VAL A 549 25.98 -35.85 15.98
CA VAL A 549 25.53 -37.05 16.70
C VAL A 549 26.66 -38.06 16.87
N GLN A 550 27.62 -38.09 15.93
CA GLN A 550 28.81 -38.93 16.03
C GLN A 550 29.76 -38.45 17.15
N GLY A 551 29.74 -37.15 17.48
CA GLY A 551 30.46 -36.55 18.60
C GLY A 551 31.54 -35.55 18.19
N ASP A 552 32.05 -35.65 16.97
CA ASP A 552 32.97 -34.67 16.39
C ASP A 552 32.24 -33.39 15.99
N GLU A 553 32.99 -32.29 15.85
CA GLU A 553 32.46 -30.98 15.55
C GLU A 553 32.59 -30.65 14.05
N VAL A 554 31.59 -29.98 13.50
CA VAL A 554 31.62 -29.34 12.17
C VAL A 554 31.89 -27.85 12.38
N THR A 555 32.91 -27.30 11.73
CA THR A 555 33.19 -25.86 11.80
C THR A 555 32.36 -25.11 10.77
N VAL A 556 31.88 -23.92 11.14
CA VAL A 556 31.08 -23.05 10.29
C VAL A 556 31.86 -21.79 9.99
N GLU A 557 32.05 -21.50 8.72
CA GLU A 557 32.74 -20.33 8.20
C GLU A 557 31.80 -19.55 7.27
N MET A 558 31.94 -18.23 7.20
CA MET A 558 31.23 -17.42 6.21
C MET A 558 32.21 -16.66 5.33
N ILE A 559 32.20 -16.97 4.04
CA ILE A 559 33.06 -16.34 3.02
C ILE A 559 32.16 -15.74 1.94
N ASP A 560 32.34 -14.45 1.64
CA ASP A 560 31.56 -13.72 0.63
C ASP A 560 30.02 -13.81 0.79
N GLY A 561 29.54 -13.99 2.03
CA GLY A 561 28.12 -14.15 2.34
C GLY A 561 27.56 -15.56 2.15
N GLU A 562 28.43 -16.54 1.92
CA GLU A 562 28.07 -17.96 1.79
C GLU A 562 28.52 -18.74 3.03
N VAL A 563 27.71 -19.69 3.49
CA VAL A 563 28.04 -20.56 4.63
C VAL A 563 28.84 -21.77 4.13
N LEU A 564 30.06 -21.94 4.66
CA LEU A 564 30.92 -23.10 4.44
C LEU A 564 31.04 -23.92 5.71
N LEU A 565 30.99 -25.24 5.55
CA LEU A 565 31.19 -26.25 6.57
C LEU A 565 32.58 -26.88 6.38
N ASN A 566 33.34 -27.04 7.47
CA ASN A 566 34.72 -27.55 7.46
C ASN A 566 35.61 -26.85 6.40
N GLY A 567 35.42 -25.53 6.24
CA GLY A 567 36.19 -24.65 5.37
C GLY A 567 36.08 -24.89 3.86
N SER A 568 35.31 -25.89 3.41
CA SER A 568 35.31 -26.29 2.00
C SER A 568 33.96 -26.72 1.43
N ILE A 569 32.97 -27.04 2.26
CA ILE A 569 31.68 -27.58 1.83
C ILE A 569 30.62 -26.49 1.95
N LYS A 570 30.00 -26.10 0.84
CA LYS A 570 29.03 -25.01 0.81
C LYS A 570 27.61 -25.49 1.09
N VAL A 571 26.85 -24.68 1.85
CA VAL A 571 25.40 -24.82 1.97
C VAL A 571 24.72 -24.22 0.74
N LEU A 572 24.04 -25.07 -0.04
CA LEU A 572 23.34 -24.70 -1.28
C LEU A 572 21.92 -24.20 -1.05
N LEU A 573 21.20 -24.85 -0.13
CA LEU A 573 19.84 -24.48 0.26
C LEU A 573 19.71 -24.68 1.76
N ALA A 574 19.41 -23.62 2.49
CA ALA A 574 19.31 -23.65 3.94
C ALA A 574 17.84 -23.61 4.41
N ASP A 575 17.64 -23.93 5.67
CA ASP A 575 16.40 -23.72 6.43
C ASP A 575 15.16 -24.44 5.89
N ILE A 576 15.33 -25.65 5.36
CA ILE A 576 14.18 -26.48 5.00
C ILE A 576 13.58 -27.07 6.28
N GLU A 577 12.45 -26.51 6.70
CA GLU A 577 11.79 -26.89 7.95
C GLU A 577 11.12 -28.27 7.84
N ALA A 578 11.31 -29.09 8.86
CA ALA A 578 10.78 -30.45 8.96
C ALA A 578 10.05 -30.65 10.29
N SER A 579 9.14 -31.62 10.36
CA SER A 579 8.38 -31.90 11.60
C SER A 579 9.25 -32.32 12.78
N ASN A 580 10.46 -32.83 12.52
CA ASN A 580 11.41 -33.27 13.53
C ASN A 580 12.78 -32.57 13.44
N GLY A 581 12.86 -31.41 12.78
CA GLY A 581 14.11 -30.67 12.69
C GLY A 581 14.22 -29.72 11.50
N ILE A 582 15.42 -29.60 10.94
CA ILE A 582 15.73 -28.75 9.80
C ILE A 582 16.75 -29.43 8.89
N VAL A 583 16.66 -29.16 7.59
CA VAL A 583 17.58 -29.72 6.58
C VAL A 583 18.29 -28.58 5.86
N HIS A 584 19.63 -28.69 5.78
CA HIS A 584 20.51 -27.83 4.99
C HIS A 584 21.12 -28.66 3.87
N VAL A 585 20.84 -28.37 2.61
CA VAL A 585 21.41 -29.07 1.46
C VAL A 585 22.83 -28.57 1.21
N ILE A 586 23.79 -29.47 1.05
CA ILE A 586 25.23 -29.14 0.90
C ILE A 586 25.85 -29.75 -0.37
N ASP A 587 26.92 -29.15 -0.87
CA ASP A 587 27.61 -29.55 -2.12
C ASP A 587 28.76 -30.56 -1.94
N GLY A 588 29.04 -30.98 -0.72
CA GLY A 588 30.10 -31.94 -0.38
C GLY A 588 29.66 -32.92 0.71
N VAL A 589 30.39 -34.04 0.84
CA VAL A 589 30.16 -35.03 1.89
C VAL A 589 31.09 -34.70 3.07
N LEU A 590 30.52 -34.41 4.24
CA LEU A 590 31.26 -34.20 5.48
C LEU A 590 31.91 -35.52 5.92
N LEU A 591 33.23 -35.54 6.03
CA LEU A 591 33.98 -36.69 6.51
C LEU A 591 34.50 -36.41 7.92
N PRO A 592 34.30 -37.33 8.90
CA PRO A 592 34.93 -37.21 10.20
C PRO A 592 36.46 -37.15 10.06
N PRO A 593 37.17 -36.43 10.96
CA PRO A 593 38.63 -36.32 10.88
C PRO A 593 39.37 -37.67 10.83
N ALA A 594 38.82 -38.72 11.44
CA ALA A 594 39.40 -40.07 11.43
C ALA A 594 39.38 -40.75 10.04
N ASP A 595 38.47 -40.35 9.15
CA ASP A 595 38.34 -40.91 7.80
C ASP A 595 39.11 -40.10 6.74
N LEU A 596 39.72 -38.98 7.14
CA LEU A 596 40.56 -38.18 6.26
C LEU A 596 41.92 -38.85 6.02
N GLN A 597 42.51 -38.58 4.85
CA GLN A 597 43.89 -38.97 4.55
C GLN A 597 44.87 -38.19 5.43
N SER A 598 46.03 -38.78 5.74
CA SER A 598 47.09 -38.07 6.47
C SER A 598 47.70 -36.97 5.59
N ILE A 599 48.41 -36.02 6.21
CA ILE A 599 49.11 -34.95 5.47
C ILE A 599 50.04 -35.52 4.39
N VAL A 600 50.74 -36.62 4.70
CA VAL A 600 51.65 -37.27 3.74
C VAL A 600 50.89 -37.95 2.62
N GLU A 601 49.78 -38.62 2.91
CA GLU A 601 48.96 -39.29 1.91
C GLU A 601 48.38 -38.29 0.90
N ILE A 602 47.87 -37.15 1.40
CA ILE A 602 47.39 -36.04 0.55
C ILE A 602 48.53 -35.49 -0.31
N ALA A 603 49.71 -35.26 0.28
CA ALA A 603 50.86 -34.77 -0.46
C ALA A 603 51.31 -35.75 -1.56
N VAL A 604 51.26 -37.06 -1.30
CA VAL A 604 51.57 -38.12 -2.29
C VAL A 604 50.53 -38.17 -3.41
N GLY A 605 49.25 -37.96 -3.07
CA GLY A 605 48.14 -37.90 -4.04
C GLY A 605 48.16 -36.64 -4.91
N THR A 606 48.85 -35.58 -4.50
CA THR A 606 48.84 -34.28 -5.16
C THR A 606 50.07 -34.12 -6.09
N PRO A 607 49.90 -34.16 -7.44
CA PRO A 607 51.03 -34.12 -8.36
C PRO A 607 51.91 -32.86 -8.23
N GLU A 608 51.29 -31.73 -7.86
CA GLU A 608 51.95 -30.43 -7.67
C GLU A 608 52.88 -30.40 -6.44
N LEU A 609 52.77 -31.37 -5.53
CA LEU A 609 53.60 -31.50 -4.33
C LEU A 609 54.66 -32.61 -4.44
N SER A 610 54.84 -33.21 -5.63
CA SER A 610 55.76 -34.34 -5.81
C SER A 610 57.22 -34.06 -5.39
N THR A 611 57.69 -32.81 -5.54
CA THR A 611 59.03 -32.38 -5.12
C THR A 611 59.14 -32.29 -3.60
N LEU A 612 58.07 -31.82 -2.93
CA LEU A 612 57.96 -31.81 -1.47
C LEU A 612 58.02 -33.24 -0.92
N VAL A 613 57.25 -34.17 -1.50
CA VAL A 613 57.26 -35.59 -1.10
C VAL A 613 58.66 -36.19 -1.23
N GLY A 614 59.35 -35.91 -2.34
CA GLY A 614 60.74 -36.35 -2.53
C GLY A 614 61.70 -35.76 -1.49
N ALA A 615 61.52 -34.48 -1.13
CA ALA A 615 62.32 -33.81 -0.11
C ALA A 615 62.08 -34.40 1.30
N LEU A 616 60.81 -34.66 1.67
CA LEU A 616 60.44 -35.30 2.93
C LEU A 616 61.04 -36.71 3.06
N GLN A 617 61.05 -37.49 1.97
CA GLN A 617 61.70 -38.79 1.92
C GLN A 617 63.21 -38.69 2.09
N ALA A 618 63.86 -37.72 1.43
CA ALA A 618 65.30 -37.50 1.54
C ALA A 618 65.74 -37.04 2.94
N ALA A 619 64.86 -36.32 3.66
CA ALA A 619 65.09 -35.81 5.01
C ALA A 619 64.62 -36.77 6.13
N ASP A 620 64.05 -37.93 5.79
CA ASP A 620 63.50 -38.92 6.73
C ASP A 620 62.40 -38.34 7.66
N LEU A 621 61.56 -37.45 7.14
CA LEU A 621 60.48 -36.78 7.89
C LEU A 621 59.09 -37.39 7.66
N VAL A 622 58.99 -38.41 6.80
CA VAL A 622 57.71 -39.04 6.43
C VAL A 622 57.00 -39.65 7.64
N GLU A 623 57.73 -40.40 8.49
CA GLU A 623 57.13 -40.98 9.70
C GLU A 623 56.71 -39.90 10.71
N THR A 624 57.50 -38.82 10.84
CA THR A 624 57.19 -37.70 11.72
C THR A 624 55.89 -37.02 11.34
N LEU A 625 55.71 -36.71 10.04
CA LEU A 625 54.49 -36.06 9.53
C LEU A 625 53.31 -37.02 9.36
N ASN A 626 53.52 -38.33 9.48
CA ASN A 626 52.45 -39.32 9.62
C ASN A 626 52.09 -39.60 11.09
N GLY A 627 52.82 -39.03 12.05
CA GLY A 627 52.56 -39.20 13.47
C GLY A 627 51.27 -38.52 13.94
N GLU A 628 50.96 -38.70 15.23
CA GLU A 628 49.86 -37.99 15.89
C GLU A 628 50.13 -36.48 15.87
N GLY A 629 49.25 -35.74 15.19
CA GLY A 629 49.26 -34.27 15.13
C GLY A 629 48.61 -33.63 16.36
N PRO A 630 48.07 -32.40 16.23
CA PRO A 630 47.84 -31.67 14.98
C PRO A 630 49.09 -30.94 14.45
N PHE A 631 49.28 -31.01 13.12
CA PHE A 631 50.28 -30.22 12.41
C PHE A 631 49.62 -29.21 11.46
N THR A 632 50.29 -28.09 11.22
CA THR A 632 49.98 -27.20 10.10
C THR A 632 51.17 -27.22 9.14
N VAL A 633 50.96 -27.69 7.92
CA VAL A 633 52.02 -27.80 6.91
C VAL A 633 51.79 -26.77 5.81
N PHE A 634 52.72 -25.83 5.70
CA PHE A 634 52.80 -24.92 4.57
C PHE A 634 53.52 -25.64 3.43
N ALA A 635 52.78 -26.19 2.46
CA ALA A 635 53.29 -27.11 1.45
C ALA A 635 53.71 -26.38 0.16
N PRO A 636 55.02 -26.21 -0.12
CA PRO A 636 55.49 -25.57 -1.34
C PRO A 636 55.25 -26.42 -2.58
N THR A 637 54.78 -25.78 -3.66
CA THR A 637 54.57 -26.43 -4.96
C THR A 637 55.88 -26.79 -5.66
N ASN A 638 55.81 -27.66 -6.67
CA ASN A 638 56.95 -27.97 -7.54
C ASN A 638 57.59 -26.70 -8.15
N ASP A 639 56.76 -25.72 -8.53
CA ASP A 639 57.22 -24.44 -9.08
C ASP A 639 57.93 -23.58 -8.02
N ALA A 640 57.46 -23.61 -6.77
CA ALA A 640 58.14 -22.97 -5.64
C ALA A 640 59.57 -23.52 -5.46
N PHE A 641 59.74 -24.85 -5.52
CA PHE A 641 61.07 -25.47 -5.47
C PHE A 641 61.91 -25.14 -6.70
N ALA A 642 61.32 -25.06 -7.89
CA ALA A 642 62.03 -24.73 -9.12
C ALA A 642 62.52 -23.28 -9.16
N ALA A 643 61.88 -22.38 -8.42
CA ALA A 643 62.28 -20.98 -8.28
C ALA A 643 63.53 -20.79 -7.39
N LEU A 644 63.96 -21.81 -6.63
CA LEU A 644 65.18 -21.76 -5.84
C LEU A 644 66.43 -21.95 -6.72
N ASP A 645 67.47 -21.16 -6.46
CA ASP A 645 68.79 -21.31 -7.12
C ASP A 645 69.40 -22.70 -6.85
N ALA A 646 69.18 -23.26 -5.66
CA ALA A 646 69.52 -24.63 -5.29
C ALA A 646 68.70 -25.08 -4.08
N ILE A 647 68.22 -26.33 -4.10
CA ILE A 647 67.62 -26.96 -2.92
C ILE A 647 68.73 -27.31 -1.93
N PRO A 648 68.66 -26.89 -0.66
CA PRO A 648 69.65 -27.24 0.35
C PRO A 648 69.70 -28.76 0.55
N GLY A 649 70.89 -29.30 0.79
CA GLY A 649 71.09 -30.74 1.01
C GLY A 649 71.52 -31.06 2.44
N GLY A 650 71.40 -32.33 2.83
CA GLY A 650 71.79 -32.78 4.18
C GLY A 650 70.95 -32.12 5.28
N ASN A 651 71.57 -31.77 6.41
CA ASN A 651 70.85 -31.23 7.57
C ASN A 651 70.09 -29.92 7.27
N ALA A 652 70.60 -29.11 6.34
CA ALA A 652 69.92 -27.87 5.94
C ALA A 652 68.55 -28.14 5.28
N LEU A 653 68.39 -29.27 4.58
CA LEU A 653 67.09 -29.66 4.03
C LEU A 653 66.08 -29.96 5.14
N THR A 654 66.53 -30.69 6.17
CA THR A 654 65.68 -31.02 7.32
C THR A 654 65.24 -29.76 8.07
N GLU A 655 66.15 -28.81 8.31
CA GLU A 655 65.80 -27.53 8.95
C GLU A 655 64.78 -26.72 8.12
N VAL A 656 64.98 -26.65 6.81
CA VAL A 656 64.01 -25.98 5.90
C VAL A 656 62.65 -26.66 5.95
N LEU A 657 62.57 -27.99 5.86
CA LEU A 657 61.30 -28.70 5.88
C LEU A 657 60.59 -28.57 7.24
N LEU A 658 61.31 -28.60 8.36
CA LEU A 658 60.72 -28.38 9.68
C LEU A 658 60.24 -26.93 9.90
N TYR A 659 60.78 -25.97 9.15
CA TYR A 659 60.32 -24.58 9.16
C TYR A 659 59.02 -24.36 8.36
N HIS A 660 58.64 -25.32 7.53
CA HIS A 660 57.31 -25.33 6.88
C HIS A 660 56.22 -25.95 7.74
N VAL A 661 56.56 -26.48 8.92
CA VAL A 661 55.63 -27.20 9.78
C VAL A 661 55.47 -26.40 11.06
N ALA A 662 54.23 -26.13 11.46
CA ALA A 662 53.91 -25.60 12.78
C ALA A 662 53.19 -26.68 13.61
N SER A 663 53.38 -26.64 14.93
CA SER A 663 52.67 -27.50 15.87
C SER A 663 51.33 -26.84 16.23
N GLY A 664 50.22 -27.55 16.01
CA GLY A 664 48.88 -26.98 16.08
C GLY A 664 48.15 -27.04 14.73
N LYS A 665 46.81 -26.98 14.78
CA LYS A 665 45.95 -26.79 13.60
C LYS A 665 45.64 -25.30 13.52
N PHE A 666 46.12 -24.63 12.47
CA PHE A 666 45.86 -23.22 12.20
C PHE A 666 45.17 -23.12 10.84
N THR A 667 43.89 -22.76 10.82
CA THR A 667 43.16 -22.45 9.59
C THR A 667 43.59 -21.09 9.03
N ALA A 668 43.16 -20.75 7.82
CA ALA A 668 43.41 -19.44 7.22
C ALA A 668 42.92 -18.29 8.12
N ASP A 669 41.81 -18.51 8.84
CA ASP A 669 41.23 -17.53 9.77
C ASP A 669 42.03 -17.41 11.07
N ASP A 670 42.67 -18.50 11.51
CA ASP A 670 43.60 -18.47 12.65
C ASP A 670 44.91 -17.73 12.31
N LEU A 671 45.20 -17.52 11.02
CA LEU A 671 46.40 -16.83 10.51
C LEU A 671 46.12 -15.33 10.35
N LEU A 672 46.10 -14.61 11.47
CA LEU A 672 45.79 -13.18 11.50
C LEU A 672 46.96 -12.30 11.05
N ALA A 673 46.65 -11.15 10.44
CA ALA A 673 47.65 -10.19 10.00
C ALA A 673 48.54 -9.67 11.15
N GLY A 674 49.85 -9.77 10.99
CA GLY A 674 50.86 -9.39 11.98
C GLY A 674 51.13 -10.44 13.06
N GLN A 675 50.47 -11.60 13.01
CA GLN A 675 50.74 -12.72 13.90
C GLN A 675 52.05 -13.41 13.53
N THR A 676 52.74 -13.95 14.54
CA THR A 676 53.84 -14.87 14.32
C THR A 676 53.45 -16.29 14.74
N VAL A 677 53.86 -17.28 13.95
CA VAL A 677 53.62 -18.70 14.23
C VAL A 677 54.97 -19.38 14.42
N THR A 678 55.17 -20.03 15.57
CA THR A 678 56.39 -20.78 15.85
C THR A 678 56.38 -22.10 15.09
N THR A 679 57.42 -22.34 14.30
CA THR A 679 57.57 -23.58 13.52
C THR A 679 58.18 -24.69 14.38
N VAL A 680 58.13 -25.94 13.89
CA VAL A 680 58.76 -27.10 14.53
C VAL A 680 60.29 -26.98 14.54
N GLN A 681 60.87 -26.25 13.59
CA GLN A 681 62.30 -25.93 13.59
C GLN A 681 62.67 -24.97 14.74
N GLY A 682 61.75 -24.11 15.16
CA GLY A 682 61.88 -23.21 16.32
C GLY A 682 61.86 -21.72 15.96
N ASP A 683 62.23 -21.36 14.74
CA ASP A 683 62.08 -20.00 14.23
C ASP A 683 60.60 -19.69 13.94
N GLU A 684 60.25 -18.40 13.97
CA GLU A 684 58.89 -17.93 13.71
C GLU A 684 58.71 -17.56 12.23
N ILE A 685 57.50 -17.80 11.71
CA ILE A 685 57.02 -17.20 10.46
C ILE A 685 56.08 -16.05 10.79
N THR A 686 56.11 -14.99 9.99
CA THR A 686 55.19 -13.84 10.12
C THR A 686 54.07 -13.98 9.11
N ILE A 687 52.84 -13.77 9.55
CA ILE A 687 51.64 -13.78 8.71
C ILE A 687 51.25 -12.34 8.36
N GLU A 688 50.96 -12.11 7.08
CA GLU A 688 50.46 -10.84 6.57
C GLU A 688 49.23 -11.06 5.71
N MET A 689 48.33 -10.08 5.68
CA MET A 689 47.17 -10.08 4.79
C MET A 689 47.31 -8.95 3.79
N ILE A 690 47.39 -9.30 2.50
CA ILE A 690 47.48 -8.33 1.39
C ILE A 690 46.32 -8.60 0.45
N ASP A 691 45.46 -7.60 0.23
CA ASP A 691 44.26 -7.69 -0.62
C ASP A 691 43.36 -8.91 -0.30
N GLY A 692 43.24 -9.27 0.99
CA GLY A 692 42.43 -10.40 1.46
C GLY A 692 43.07 -11.78 1.29
N GLN A 693 44.33 -11.86 0.86
CA GLN A 693 45.08 -13.11 0.74
C GLN A 693 46.14 -13.23 1.84
N VAL A 694 46.35 -14.46 2.31
CA VAL A 694 47.37 -14.78 3.33
C VAL A 694 48.75 -14.86 2.68
N PHE A 695 49.69 -14.07 3.21
CA PHE A 695 51.10 -14.09 2.90
C PHE A 695 51.92 -14.50 4.12
N ILE A 696 53.00 -15.22 3.88
CA ILE A 696 53.95 -15.70 4.87
C ILE A 696 55.29 -15.05 4.57
N ASN A 697 55.90 -14.47 5.61
CA ASN A 697 57.18 -13.76 5.54
C ASN A 697 57.21 -12.71 4.40
N GLU A 698 56.15 -11.90 4.30
CA GLU A 698 55.94 -10.80 3.34
C GLU A 698 55.74 -11.19 1.86
N ILE A 699 56.36 -12.29 1.40
CA ILE A 699 56.50 -12.58 -0.04
C ILE A 699 55.85 -13.90 -0.50
N ILE A 700 55.62 -14.85 0.39
CA ILE A 700 55.13 -16.18 0.01
C ILE A 700 53.61 -16.22 0.18
N ARG A 701 52.88 -16.43 -0.92
CA ARG A 701 51.42 -16.47 -0.92
C ARG A 701 50.93 -17.89 -0.65
N VAL A 702 49.86 -18.00 0.14
CA VAL A 702 49.04 -19.22 0.23
C VAL A 702 48.10 -19.27 -0.98
N ASP A 703 48.30 -20.26 -1.86
CA ASP A 703 47.51 -20.45 -3.08
C ASP A 703 46.23 -21.26 -2.82
N ILE A 704 46.31 -22.27 -1.95
CA ILE A 704 45.17 -23.09 -1.51
C ILE A 704 45.28 -23.24 0.00
N ALA A 705 44.27 -22.80 0.74
CA ALA A 705 44.24 -22.89 2.18
C ALA A 705 43.29 -23.99 2.66
N ASN A 706 43.41 -24.34 3.95
CA ASN A 706 42.45 -25.17 4.68
C ASN A 706 42.22 -26.59 4.15
N ILE A 707 43.24 -27.24 3.56
CA ILE A 707 43.10 -28.65 3.18
C ILE A 707 43.17 -29.50 4.46
N GLU A 708 42.03 -30.02 4.89
CA GLU A 708 41.96 -30.86 6.09
C GLU A 708 42.63 -32.23 5.88
N ALA A 709 43.32 -32.70 6.91
CA ALA A 709 43.94 -34.00 6.98
C ALA A 709 43.66 -34.64 8.35
N SER A 710 43.75 -35.97 8.46
CA SER A 710 43.47 -36.67 9.72
C SER A 710 44.40 -36.30 10.88
N ASN A 711 45.59 -35.78 10.57
CA ASN A 711 46.57 -35.35 11.57
C ASN A 711 46.96 -33.87 11.46
N GLY A 712 46.16 -33.04 10.78
CA GLY A 712 46.48 -31.61 10.66
C GLY A 712 45.75 -30.88 9.55
N ILE A 713 46.40 -29.82 9.06
CA ILE A 713 45.92 -29.01 7.94
C ILE A 713 47.07 -28.65 7.01
N ILE A 714 46.78 -28.52 5.72
CA ILE A 714 47.77 -28.15 4.70
C ILE A 714 47.36 -26.82 4.06
N HIS A 715 48.32 -25.91 3.96
CA HIS A 715 48.24 -24.67 3.18
C HIS A 715 49.25 -24.75 2.04
N VAL A 716 48.80 -24.83 0.80
CA VAL A 716 49.68 -24.86 -0.38
C VAL A 716 50.24 -23.46 -0.64
N ILE A 717 51.55 -23.35 -0.77
CA ILE A 717 52.26 -22.06 -0.90
C ILE A 717 53.08 -21.97 -2.18
N ASN A 718 53.26 -20.75 -2.69
CA ASN A 718 53.96 -20.48 -3.95
C ASN A 718 55.48 -20.29 -3.82
N GLY A 719 56.05 -20.43 -2.62
CA GLY A 719 57.47 -20.25 -2.36
C GLY A 719 57.97 -21.14 -1.23
N VAL A 720 59.28 -21.38 -1.17
CA VAL A 720 59.90 -22.20 -0.12
C VAL A 720 60.33 -21.29 1.03
N LEU A 721 59.82 -21.55 2.24
CA LEU A 721 60.21 -20.87 3.47
C LEU A 721 61.63 -21.25 3.85
N ILE A 722 62.52 -20.26 3.98
CA ILE A 722 63.90 -20.45 4.41
C ILE A 722 64.06 -19.88 5.82
N PRO A 723 64.54 -20.67 6.81
CA PRO A 723 64.78 -20.19 8.16
C PRO A 723 65.77 -19.01 8.17
N PRO A 724 65.54 -17.95 8.94
CA PRO A 724 66.51 -16.86 9.11
C PRO A 724 67.86 -17.32 9.68
N SER A 725 67.90 -18.50 10.32
CA SER A 725 69.10 -19.11 10.88
C SER A 725 70.08 -19.69 9.85
N LEU A 726 69.67 -19.85 8.59
CA LEU A 726 70.45 -20.40 7.46
C LEU A 726 70.97 -19.29 6.55
#